data_AF-A0A5N6V3R5-F1
#
_entry.id   AF-A0A5N6V3R5-F1
#
_cell.length_a   1.000
_cell.length_b   1.000
_cell.length_c   1.000
_cell.angle_alpha   90.00
_cell.angle_beta   90.00
_cell.angle_gamma   90.00
#
_symmetry.space_group_name_H-M   'P 1'
#
loop_
_entity.id
_entity.type
_entity.pdbx_description
1 polymer ?
#
loop_
_entity_poly.entity_id
_entity_poly.type
_entity_poly.pdbx_seq_one_letter_code
_entity_poly.pdbx_strand_id
1 'polypeptide(L)'
;MSIKRALSKIVPNKIDTNDSSPAPSRRSGSMSPRRSILSGFLRDRGGYASSSDDFSDDSSSPTTGTMSKNQQKRLARQQRRQERSRLSEEHHSEESERHKEAVAAAAREETAEMKARYGELPLLQSRSRPRDLRTKFEDISADSVGKEVLFTARLHIIRRMSAKLVFLVFRQQLYTFQGVLHESPGKSSIAMVQWVEHLRVGSIVQVRGTIQAPEVPVLGCTIHDVELAIDAIHLVVRREEPVPFSVYEAEIQTPEEERVEGRRSHIPDRTRLTNRLLDLRTPTSQSIFRIQSAVGNLFRTALDEQNFIEIHTPKLQGSATESGASVFEVNYFGRDAFLAQSPQLAKQMAIAADFGRVYEIGAVFRAENSNTHRHLTEYTGLDIEMAIEEHYHEMLEVLDAVIKNILKGVYGRFRREIETVKQQFPSDDVVWLEETPIIRFSDGIKMLNDSGWRDEEGNPLPVDDDLHTRDEIRLGELVKEQYGTDYYILDKFPTSARPFYTMPDPDDNRFTNSFDIFIRGQEIVSGGQRIHDPHMLEENMRRVGINPDTMEEYMEGFRWGAPPHAGAGVGLERFLMLLLKLGNIRLASLFYRDPRSFPAKPPTLQLRHPESSTVEPSWVRDRKGHLAPDESHLQPIEHLIANYGDATSTSWGDERFKVWRDLATGAAISYVPSSSNYAVIPGDPLCDARQYSRVITQFLQWMRRETKYKPIWLLCSPQVEAILGEKLGWRSLSCIAEERVDPSRNQAASDGEIARKIRHSESEGIKLVSMNQGEMVPENIREKIDQRIQDWLSNRKGTQVHLSEIRPWRDHAHRWYFYAVDKEGTICAFVALATLSPSHGMQVKYSFDFPGSPNGVIEHIVTHAIQTAARSGVKSLTFGAGATTTLTPGHNMHGAKVKMLQHTYETLAKQFHLVRKSEFRAKLGAQDDPLYIAYPPHGLGSKGIRAVLHFFED
;
A
#
# COMPACT_ATOMS: atom_id res chain seq x y z
N MET A 1 -18.08 41.40 10.26
CA MET A 1 -18.59 42.22 11.39
C MET A 1 -19.31 41.29 12.34
N SER A 2 -19.28 41.38 13.67
CA SER A 2 -18.44 42.05 14.67
C SER A 2 -19.06 41.62 16.00
N ILE A 3 -18.39 40.73 16.75
CA ILE A 3 -18.87 40.26 18.05
C ILE A 3 -18.70 41.40 19.06
N LYS A 4 -19.77 42.16 19.33
CA LYS A 4 -19.78 43.21 20.38
C LYS A 4 -21.18 43.67 20.81
N ARG A 5 -22.02 42.75 21.32
CA ARG A 5 -23.21 43.06 22.15
C ARG A 5 -23.81 41.79 22.77
N ALA A 6 -23.65 41.60 24.08
CA ALA A 6 -24.57 40.91 25.02
C ALA A 6 -23.85 40.51 26.34
N LEU A 7 -23.41 41.50 27.12
CA LEU A 7 -23.16 41.32 28.55
C LEU A 7 -23.87 42.44 29.30
N SER A 8 -25.02 42.14 29.91
CA SER A 8 -25.53 42.83 31.11
C SER A 8 -26.84 42.20 31.59
N LYS A 9 -27.03 42.15 32.92
CA LYS A 9 -28.25 41.74 33.66
C LYS A 9 -28.44 40.20 33.66
N ILE A 10 -28.69 39.53 34.80
CA ILE A 10 -29.33 39.96 36.07
C ILE A 10 -28.50 39.54 37.31
N VAL A 11 -28.64 40.30 38.40
CA VAL A 11 -28.07 40.10 39.76
C VAL A 11 -29.10 40.71 40.74
N PRO A 12 -29.23 40.28 42.02
CA PRO A 12 -29.23 38.94 42.62
C PRO A 12 -30.55 38.67 43.39
N ASN A 13 -30.62 37.63 44.22
CA ASN A 13 -31.28 37.78 45.53
C ASN A 13 -30.56 36.97 46.63
N LYS A 14 -30.65 37.44 47.87
CA LYS A 14 -29.83 37.02 49.04
C LYS A 14 -30.63 36.19 50.06
N ILE A 15 -29.89 35.77 51.10
CA ILE A 15 -30.28 35.42 52.49
C ILE A 15 -30.20 33.92 52.76
N ASP A 16 -29.65 33.43 53.89
CA ASP A 16 -28.45 33.77 54.69
C ASP A 16 -28.46 32.80 55.92
N THR A 17 -27.31 32.61 56.59
CA THR A 17 -27.13 31.86 57.86
C THR A 17 -27.35 30.33 57.82
N ASN A 18 -26.73 29.45 58.61
CA ASN A 18 -25.47 29.38 59.40
C ASN A 18 -25.17 27.85 59.57
N ASP A 19 -24.05 27.29 60.05
CA ASP A 19 -22.83 27.79 60.70
C ASP A 19 -21.65 26.79 60.49
N SER A 20 -20.54 27.02 61.19
CA SER A 20 -19.39 26.13 61.47
C SER A 20 -18.27 25.99 60.41
N SER A 21 -17.08 26.33 60.88
CA SER A 21 -15.75 26.34 60.22
C SER A 21 -14.98 25.02 60.52
N PRO A 22 -13.77 24.71 59.96
CA PRO A 22 -12.81 25.59 59.28
C PRO A 22 -12.16 25.05 57.98
N ALA A 23 -11.16 25.80 57.48
CA ALA A 23 -10.59 25.76 56.13
C ALA A 23 -10.01 24.41 55.62
N PRO A 24 -10.11 24.14 54.29
CA PRO A 24 -9.46 22.99 53.66
C PRO A 24 -8.00 23.28 53.24
N SER A 25 -7.18 22.24 53.34
CA SER A 25 -5.78 22.23 52.93
C SER A 25 -5.57 22.26 51.41
N ARG A 26 -4.41 22.78 50.97
CA ARG A 26 -3.94 22.65 49.57
C ARG A 26 -3.83 21.16 49.20
N ARG A 27 -4.60 20.71 48.21
CA ARG A 27 -4.37 19.43 47.51
C ARG A 27 -3.82 19.69 46.10
N SER A 28 -2.65 19.16 45.82
CA SER A 28 -2.07 19.04 44.49
C SER A 28 -2.81 17.96 43.70
N GLY A 29 -3.46 18.32 42.59
CA GLY A 29 -4.06 17.37 41.68
C GLY A 29 -3.00 16.59 40.90
N SER A 30 -2.97 15.26 41.07
CA SER A 30 -2.07 14.34 40.36
C SER A 30 -2.44 14.20 38.89
N MET A 31 -1.47 14.33 37.98
CA MET A 31 -1.69 14.06 36.56
C MET A 31 -1.73 12.56 36.25
N SER A 32 -2.57 12.16 35.30
CA SER A 32 -2.76 10.77 34.85
C SER A 32 -1.49 10.12 34.28
N PRO A 33 -1.17 8.84 34.59
CA PRO A 33 0.05 8.16 34.13
C PRO A 33 0.18 8.01 32.61
N ARG A 34 -0.92 7.98 31.86
CA ARG A 34 -0.91 7.70 30.41
C ARG A 34 -0.10 8.71 29.58
N ARG A 35 0.10 9.95 30.06
CA ARG A 35 0.90 10.97 29.34
C ARG A 35 2.42 10.70 29.35
N SER A 36 2.94 9.91 30.29
CA SER A 36 4.38 9.62 30.39
C SER A 36 4.90 8.83 29.19
N ILE A 37 4.16 7.80 28.76
CA ILE A 37 4.57 6.82 27.74
C ILE A 37 4.82 7.47 26.37
N LEU A 38 4.02 8.49 26.01
CA LEU A 38 4.20 9.28 24.78
C LEU A 38 5.56 10.01 24.73
N SER A 39 6.06 10.48 25.88
CA SER A 39 7.27 11.32 25.95
C SER A 39 8.56 10.56 25.62
N GLY A 40 8.62 9.26 25.98
CA GLY A 40 9.77 8.40 25.68
C GLY A 40 9.87 8.06 24.20
N PHE A 41 8.76 7.64 23.58
CA PHE A 41 8.74 7.26 22.16
C PHE A 41 8.88 8.46 21.21
N LEU A 42 8.43 9.65 21.62
CA LEU A 42 8.57 10.88 20.84
C LEU A 42 9.96 11.52 20.96
N ARG A 43 10.80 11.10 21.93
CA ARG A 43 12.14 11.66 22.12
C ARG A 43 13.10 11.32 20.98
N ASP A 44 12.88 10.20 20.31
CA ASP A 44 13.61 9.78 19.10
C ASP A 44 13.01 10.36 17.79
N ARG A 45 12.01 11.25 17.89
CA ARG A 45 11.50 12.10 16.81
C ARG A 45 11.82 13.59 17.04
N GLY A 46 13.05 13.87 17.45
CA GLY A 46 13.61 15.23 17.47
C GLY A 46 13.82 15.80 16.06
N GLY A 47 12.76 16.30 15.40
CA GLY A 47 12.90 16.76 14.01
C GLY A 47 11.73 17.50 13.35
N TYR A 48 10.60 17.73 14.01
CA TYR A 48 9.51 18.55 13.45
C TYR A 48 9.19 19.74 14.35
N ALA A 49 9.54 20.93 13.87
CA ALA A 49 9.30 22.18 14.58
C ALA A 49 7.79 22.43 14.75
N SER A 50 7.36 22.66 15.99
CA SER A 50 6.01 23.12 16.29
C SER A 50 5.74 24.45 15.59
N SER A 51 4.72 24.48 14.74
CA SER A 51 4.24 25.68 14.06
C SER A 51 3.21 26.41 14.92
N SER A 52 3.53 27.63 15.31
CA SER A 52 2.56 28.62 15.78
C SER A 52 3.10 30.01 15.45
N ASP A 53 2.90 30.44 14.22
CA ASP A 53 3.03 31.84 13.79
C ASP A 53 1.97 32.03 12.68
N ASP A 54 0.85 32.65 13.03
CA ASP A 54 -0.12 33.17 12.06
C ASP A 54 0.56 34.26 11.23
N PHE A 55 0.34 34.24 9.92
CA PHE A 55 0.66 35.35 9.02
C PHE A 55 -0.61 35.84 8.35
N SER A 56 -1.15 36.94 8.88
CA SER A 56 -1.90 37.90 8.07
C SER A 56 -0.90 38.73 7.27
N ASP A 57 -1.05 38.76 5.94
CA ASP A 57 -0.37 39.72 5.08
C ASP A 57 -0.80 41.15 5.44
N ASP A 58 0.14 42.10 5.39
CA ASP A 58 -0.16 43.43 4.89
C ASP A 58 1.10 44.05 4.24
N SER A 59 0.89 44.79 3.16
CA SER A 59 1.91 45.18 2.20
C SER A 59 2.11 46.71 2.17
N SER A 60 3.35 47.18 2.35
CA SER A 60 3.74 48.53 1.91
C SER A 60 5.25 48.65 1.65
N SER A 61 5.59 49.51 0.69
CA SER A 61 6.92 49.71 0.10
C SER A 61 7.86 50.56 0.99
N PRO A 62 9.16 50.69 0.66
CA PRO A 62 10.18 51.07 1.63
C PRO A 62 10.36 52.59 1.82
N THR A 63 10.69 53.02 3.04
CA THR A 63 11.52 54.22 3.28
C THR A 63 12.11 54.25 4.68
N THR A 64 13.27 54.93 4.80
CA THR A 64 14.00 55.34 6.01
C THR A 64 14.48 54.26 7.00
N GLY A 65 15.78 54.33 7.32
CA GLY A 65 16.45 53.34 8.16
C GLY A 65 16.33 53.63 9.65
N THR A 66 15.53 52.84 10.38
CA THR A 66 15.84 52.43 11.77
C THR A 66 14.96 51.23 12.15
N MET A 67 15.56 50.09 12.52
CA MET A 67 14.78 48.91 12.87
C MET A 67 14.01 49.10 14.19
N SER A 68 12.73 48.71 14.19
CA SER A 68 11.85 48.80 15.35
C SER A 68 12.36 47.94 16.53
N LYS A 69 12.15 48.41 17.77
CA LYS A 69 12.45 47.65 19.01
C LYS A 69 11.83 46.25 19.03
N ASN A 70 10.69 46.04 18.36
CA ASN A 70 10.07 44.71 18.23
C ASN A 70 10.79 43.81 17.23
N GLN A 71 11.31 44.34 16.12
CA GLN A 71 12.18 43.59 15.19
C GLN A 71 13.49 43.17 15.88
N GLN A 72 14.12 44.08 16.64
CA GLN A 72 15.33 43.80 17.41
C GLN A 72 15.09 42.71 18.48
N LYS A 73 13.99 42.79 19.23
CA LYS A 73 13.60 41.72 20.17
C LYS A 73 13.34 40.38 19.49
N ARG A 74 12.73 40.37 18.29
CA ARG A 74 12.47 39.12 17.54
C ARG A 74 13.76 38.48 17.05
N LEU A 75 14.69 39.27 16.52
CA LEU A 75 16.05 38.83 16.13
C LEU A 75 16.84 38.29 17.33
N ALA A 76 16.87 39.01 18.45
CA ALA A 76 17.56 38.55 19.67
C ALA A 76 16.97 37.24 20.23
N ARG A 77 15.64 37.06 20.15
CA ARG A 77 14.96 35.80 20.53
C ARG A 77 15.27 34.67 19.55
N GLN A 78 15.47 34.96 18.27
CA GLN A 78 15.85 34.00 17.24
C GLN A 78 17.33 33.56 17.39
N GLN A 79 18.24 34.51 17.65
CA GLN A 79 19.65 34.24 17.95
C GLN A 79 19.81 33.38 19.21
N ARG A 80 19.17 33.75 20.32
CA ARG A 80 19.16 32.92 21.55
C ARG A 80 18.58 31.51 21.33
N ARG A 81 17.65 31.34 20.38
CA ARG A 81 17.10 30.02 20.02
C ARG A 81 18.07 29.20 19.18
N GLN A 82 18.84 29.83 18.29
CA GLN A 82 19.91 29.18 17.51
C GLN A 82 21.10 28.80 18.40
N GLU A 83 21.54 29.71 19.27
CA GLU A 83 22.62 29.48 20.24
C GLU A 83 22.29 28.34 21.19
N ARG A 84 21.07 28.32 21.75
CA ARG A 84 20.58 27.19 22.57
C ARG A 84 20.43 25.88 21.78
N SER A 85 20.18 25.94 20.47
CA SER A 85 20.18 24.75 19.60
C SER A 85 21.60 24.22 19.42
N ARG A 86 22.56 25.10 19.12
CA ARG A 86 23.97 24.74 18.89
C ARG A 86 24.60 24.14 20.15
N LEU A 87 24.41 24.78 21.31
CA LEU A 87 24.84 24.26 22.61
C LEU A 87 24.18 22.92 22.94
N SER A 88 22.92 22.69 22.53
CA SER A 88 22.23 21.41 22.72
C SER A 88 22.73 20.31 21.79
N GLU A 89 23.22 20.65 20.59
CA GLU A 89 23.84 19.72 19.64
C GLU A 89 25.27 19.37 20.06
N GLU A 90 26.06 20.35 20.51
CA GLU A 90 27.39 20.18 21.10
C GLU A 90 27.34 19.26 22.33
N HIS A 91 26.42 19.53 23.28
CA HIS A 91 26.22 18.65 24.46
C HIS A 91 25.83 17.22 24.07
N HIS A 92 24.94 17.05 23.08
CA HIS A 92 24.54 15.72 22.60
C HIS A 92 25.70 14.95 21.97
N SER A 93 26.61 15.65 21.29
CA SER A 93 27.80 15.06 20.69
C SER A 93 28.79 14.59 21.75
N GLU A 94 29.10 15.42 22.75
CA GLU A 94 29.99 15.03 23.84
C GLU A 94 29.44 13.88 24.69
N GLU A 95 28.14 13.91 25.02
CA GLU A 95 27.47 12.85 25.79
C GLU A 95 27.43 11.53 25.00
N SER A 96 27.27 11.60 23.68
CA SER A 96 27.36 10.44 22.77
C SER A 96 28.76 9.82 22.74
N GLU A 97 29.83 10.61 22.61
CA GLU A 97 31.20 10.04 22.59
C GLU A 97 31.60 9.46 23.94
N ARG A 98 31.31 10.15 25.06
CA ARG A 98 31.54 9.58 26.41
C ARG A 98 30.74 8.30 26.64
N HIS A 99 29.53 8.19 26.08
CA HIS A 99 28.75 6.95 26.13
C HIS A 99 29.40 5.82 25.32
N LYS A 100 29.91 6.08 24.11
CA LYS A 100 30.66 5.07 23.34
C LYS A 100 31.90 4.59 24.07
N GLU A 101 32.69 5.50 24.66
CA GLU A 101 33.87 5.15 25.46
C GLU A 101 33.49 4.30 26.68
N ALA A 102 32.42 4.67 27.41
CA ALA A 102 31.94 3.91 28.55
C ALA A 102 31.49 2.49 28.17
N VAL A 103 30.83 2.30 27.01
CA VAL A 103 30.48 0.95 26.55
C VAL A 103 31.70 0.18 26.05
N ALA A 104 32.63 0.82 25.35
CA ALA A 104 33.88 0.20 24.92
C ALA A 104 34.77 -0.23 26.09
N ALA A 105 34.76 0.53 27.20
CA ALA A 105 35.40 0.15 28.45
C ALA A 105 34.68 -1.04 29.10
N ALA A 106 33.35 -0.96 29.29
CA ALA A 106 32.56 -2.05 29.87
C ALA A 106 32.71 -3.37 29.08
N ALA A 107 32.77 -3.32 27.74
CA ALA A 107 32.97 -4.48 26.87
C ALA A 107 34.40 -5.09 26.96
N ARG A 108 35.39 -4.37 27.49
CA ARG A 108 36.72 -4.90 27.81
C ARG A 108 36.76 -5.57 29.19
N GLU A 109 35.86 -5.18 30.09
CA GLU A 109 35.74 -5.68 31.46
C GLU A 109 34.76 -6.87 31.59
N GLU A 110 34.06 -7.24 30.51
CA GLU A 110 33.15 -8.38 30.51
C GLU A 110 33.86 -9.73 30.69
N THR A 111 33.34 -10.54 31.62
CA THR A 111 33.72 -11.95 31.72
C THR A 111 33.10 -12.77 30.58
N ALA A 112 33.68 -13.94 30.29
CA ALA A 112 33.12 -14.87 29.31
C ALA A 112 31.67 -15.29 29.64
N GLU A 113 31.34 -15.37 30.93
CA GLU A 113 30.01 -15.72 31.45
C GLU A 113 28.99 -14.60 31.21
N MET A 114 29.37 -13.33 31.40
CA MET A 114 28.53 -12.19 31.06
C MET A 114 28.26 -12.15 29.54
N LYS A 115 29.30 -12.34 28.74
CA LYS A 115 29.21 -12.35 27.27
C LYS A 115 28.35 -13.51 26.73
N ALA A 116 28.34 -14.66 27.40
CA ALA A 116 27.51 -15.80 27.03
C ALA A 116 25.99 -15.58 27.23
N ARG A 117 25.58 -14.55 27.99
CA ARG A 117 24.16 -14.23 28.25
C ARG A 117 23.46 -13.52 27.09
N TYR A 118 24.19 -13.10 26.06
CA TYR A 118 23.60 -12.44 24.90
C TYR A 118 24.34 -12.75 23.59
N GLY A 119 23.87 -12.16 22.49
CA GLY A 119 24.43 -12.39 21.15
C GLY A 119 23.50 -13.21 20.26
N GLU A 120 24.06 -13.76 19.18
CA GLU A 120 23.30 -14.50 18.16
C GLU A 120 23.40 -16.00 18.40
N LEU A 121 22.26 -16.71 18.37
CA LEU A 121 22.27 -18.17 18.34
C LEU A 121 22.71 -18.65 16.95
N PRO A 122 23.38 -19.81 16.86
CA PRO A 122 23.63 -20.44 15.58
C PRO A 122 22.31 -20.76 14.86
N LEU A 123 22.34 -20.75 13.52
CA LEU A 123 21.19 -21.10 12.70
C LEU A 123 20.57 -22.43 13.15
N LEU A 124 19.27 -22.40 13.48
CA LEU A 124 18.56 -23.56 14.00
C LEU A 124 18.35 -24.60 12.90
N GLN A 125 19.28 -25.55 12.83
CA GLN A 125 19.31 -26.67 11.87
C GLN A 125 19.12 -28.03 12.56
N SER A 126 18.31 -28.08 13.62
CA SER A 126 17.97 -29.30 14.38
C SER A 126 19.17 -30.15 14.87
N ARG A 127 20.35 -29.53 15.07
CA ARG A 127 21.60 -30.21 15.48
C ARG A 127 21.54 -30.81 16.90
N SER A 128 20.65 -30.29 17.75
CA SER A 128 20.43 -30.78 19.12
C SER A 128 19.00 -30.51 19.55
N ARG A 129 18.54 -31.25 20.58
CA ARG A 129 17.21 -31.09 21.18
C ARG A 129 17.33 -31.18 22.72
N PRO A 130 17.75 -30.10 23.41
CA PRO A 130 17.96 -30.11 24.86
C PRO A 130 16.68 -30.33 25.68
N ARG A 131 15.50 -30.13 25.07
CA ARG A 131 14.16 -30.26 25.69
C ARG A 131 13.89 -29.31 26.86
N ASP A 132 14.59 -28.17 26.93
CA ASP A 132 14.28 -27.13 27.92
C ASP A 132 12.79 -26.75 27.82
N LEU A 133 12.11 -26.71 28.97
CA LEU A 133 10.72 -26.29 29.02
C LEU A 133 10.60 -24.83 28.54
N ARG A 134 9.66 -24.59 27.61
CA ARG A 134 9.41 -23.26 27.06
C ARG A 134 8.07 -22.75 27.58
N THR A 135 8.11 -21.76 28.47
CA THR A 135 6.93 -21.13 29.05
C THR A 135 6.18 -20.36 27.97
N LYS A 136 4.86 -20.54 27.88
CA LYS A 136 4.00 -19.68 27.06
C LYS A 136 3.50 -18.51 27.89
N PHE A 137 3.23 -17.39 27.25
CA PHE A 137 2.68 -16.21 27.93
C PHE A 137 1.26 -16.43 28.46
N GLU A 138 0.50 -17.40 27.91
CA GLU A 138 -0.83 -17.75 28.44
C GLU A 138 -0.80 -18.43 29.82
N ASP A 139 0.33 -19.02 30.21
CA ASP A 139 0.52 -19.71 31.48
C ASP A 139 1.14 -18.80 32.58
N ILE A 140 1.34 -17.50 32.28
CA ILE A 140 1.98 -16.53 33.19
C ILE A 140 0.91 -15.73 33.95
N SER A 141 0.93 -15.85 35.28
CA SER A 141 0.07 -15.12 36.23
C SER A 141 0.90 -14.54 37.39
N ALA A 142 0.25 -13.86 38.33
CA ALA A 142 0.84 -13.42 39.59
C ALA A 142 1.46 -14.58 40.40
N ASP A 143 0.90 -15.79 40.31
CA ASP A 143 1.40 -17.00 41.00
C ASP A 143 2.72 -17.55 40.41
N SER A 144 3.25 -16.89 39.38
CA SER A 144 4.53 -17.22 38.76
C SER A 144 5.69 -16.33 39.19
N VAL A 145 5.48 -15.36 40.09
CA VAL A 145 6.57 -14.60 40.73
C VAL A 145 7.60 -15.54 41.38
N GLY A 146 8.88 -15.24 41.18
CA GLY A 146 10.02 -16.02 41.64
C GLY A 146 10.41 -17.21 40.74
N LYS A 147 9.61 -17.57 39.74
CA LYS A 147 9.95 -18.67 38.80
C LYS A 147 10.93 -18.18 37.74
N GLU A 148 12.00 -18.96 37.50
CA GLU A 148 12.80 -18.82 36.27
C GLU A 148 11.99 -19.34 35.09
N VAL A 149 11.92 -18.56 34.02
CA VAL A 149 11.22 -18.91 32.78
C VAL A 149 12.12 -18.72 31.57
N LEU A 150 11.86 -19.52 30.54
CA LEU A 150 12.60 -19.54 29.30
C LEU A 150 11.59 -19.57 28.15
N PHE A 151 11.66 -18.62 27.23
CA PHE A 151 10.71 -18.54 26.13
C PHE A 151 11.36 -18.04 24.83
N THR A 152 10.63 -18.21 23.73
CA THR A 152 10.97 -17.62 22.43
C THR A 152 9.81 -16.71 22.02
N ALA A 153 10.09 -15.45 21.70
CA ALA A 153 9.08 -14.45 21.42
C ALA A 153 9.55 -13.46 20.34
N ARG A 154 8.62 -12.67 19.79
CA ARG A 154 9.00 -11.50 18.99
C ARG A 154 9.29 -10.32 19.89
N LEU A 155 10.38 -9.61 19.63
CA LEU A 155 10.64 -8.32 20.25
C LEU A 155 9.65 -7.30 19.67
N HIS A 156 8.70 -6.83 20.48
CA HIS A 156 7.57 -6.00 20.04
C HIS A 156 7.82 -4.50 20.28
N ILE A 157 8.44 -4.13 21.40
CA ILE A 157 8.85 -2.74 21.71
C ILE A 157 10.19 -2.77 22.44
N ILE A 158 11.02 -1.74 22.22
CA ILE A 158 12.20 -1.39 23.03
C ILE A 158 11.97 0.01 23.60
N ARG A 159 12.20 0.22 24.90
CA ARG A 159 12.16 1.53 25.56
C ARG A 159 13.44 1.73 26.37
N ARG A 160 14.34 2.55 25.82
CA ARG A 160 15.56 3.01 26.47
C ARG A 160 15.23 3.97 27.62
N MET A 161 15.71 3.69 28.82
CA MET A 161 15.56 4.57 29.99
C MET A 161 16.87 5.26 30.34
N SER A 162 17.97 4.51 30.34
CA SER A 162 19.34 5.02 30.55
C SER A 162 20.34 4.06 29.91
N ALA A 163 21.62 4.42 29.88
CA ALA A 163 22.70 3.52 29.45
C ALA A 163 22.79 2.21 30.28
N LYS A 164 22.12 2.13 31.43
CA LYS A 164 22.10 0.98 32.34
C LYS A 164 20.75 0.29 32.46
N LEU A 165 19.70 0.75 31.74
CA LEU A 165 18.34 0.24 31.90
C LEU A 165 17.54 0.34 30.59
N VAL A 166 17.04 -0.80 30.12
CA VAL A 166 16.13 -0.91 28.98
C VAL A 166 14.92 -1.78 29.34
N PHE A 167 13.73 -1.28 29.02
CA PHE A 167 12.50 -2.08 29.05
C PHE A 167 12.22 -2.66 27.66
N LEU A 168 11.87 -3.93 27.61
CA LEU A 168 11.49 -4.65 26.40
C LEU A 168 10.04 -5.12 26.54
N VAL A 169 9.27 -5.04 25.46
CA VAL A 169 8.01 -5.77 25.37
C VAL A 169 8.21 -6.92 24.41
N PHE A 170 7.96 -8.13 24.87
CA PHE A 170 7.93 -9.34 24.07
C PHE A 170 6.48 -9.66 23.67
N ARG A 171 6.28 -10.31 22.53
CA ARG A 171 4.96 -10.79 22.10
C ARG A 171 4.98 -12.24 21.64
N GLN A 172 4.01 -13.01 22.13
CA GLN A 172 3.61 -14.32 21.61
C GLN A 172 2.14 -14.23 21.17
N GLN A 173 1.91 -14.17 19.86
CA GLN A 173 0.57 -14.06 19.26
C GLN A 173 -0.25 -12.89 19.85
N LEU A 174 -1.29 -13.17 20.64
CA LEU A 174 -2.16 -12.18 21.29
C LEU A 174 -1.53 -11.55 22.54
N TYR A 175 -0.60 -12.25 23.20
CA TYR A 175 -0.07 -11.87 24.50
C TYR A 175 1.20 -11.03 24.40
N THR A 176 1.27 -9.96 25.18
CA THR A 176 2.47 -9.14 25.40
C THR A 176 2.92 -9.19 26.86
N PHE A 177 4.24 -9.23 27.07
CA PHE A 177 4.89 -9.36 28.37
C PHE A 177 6.08 -8.41 28.45
N GLN A 178 6.21 -7.67 29.57
CA GLN A 178 7.34 -6.76 29.78
C GLN A 178 8.52 -7.51 30.41
N GLY A 179 9.72 -7.23 29.90
CA GLY A 179 10.97 -7.55 30.55
C GLY A 179 11.81 -6.31 30.83
N VAL A 180 12.58 -6.40 31.91
CA VAL A 180 13.48 -5.37 32.41
C VAL A 180 14.90 -5.92 32.32
N LEU A 181 15.77 -5.24 31.58
CA LEU A 181 17.19 -5.52 31.59
C LEU A 181 17.92 -4.30 32.18
N HIS A 182 18.57 -4.52 33.32
CA HIS A 182 19.39 -3.54 34.00
C HIS A 182 20.82 -4.04 34.17
N GLU A 183 21.77 -3.11 34.24
CA GLU A 183 23.16 -3.41 34.55
C GLU A 183 23.28 -3.98 35.98
N SER A 184 24.05 -5.06 36.12
CA SER A 184 24.27 -5.77 37.36
C SER A 184 25.72 -6.28 37.38
N PRO A 185 26.55 -5.87 38.35
CA PRO A 185 27.96 -6.28 38.43
C PRO A 185 28.13 -7.80 38.35
N GLY A 186 29.03 -8.25 37.47
CA GLY A 186 29.30 -9.69 37.24
C GLY A 186 28.19 -10.48 36.54
N LYS A 187 27.04 -9.88 36.23
CA LYS A 187 25.88 -10.56 35.63
C LYS A 187 25.46 -9.97 34.29
N SER A 188 25.15 -8.68 34.24
CA SER A 188 24.60 -8.00 33.05
C SER A 188 25.37 -6.71 32.82
N SER A 189 26.07 -6.59 31.69
CA SER A 189 26.92 -5.43 31.39
C SER A 189 26.16 -4.27 30.73
N ILE A 190 26.79 -3.10 30.70
CA ILE A 190 26.37 -1.97 29.84
C ILE A 190 26.42 -2.37 28.35
N ALA A 191 27.38 -3.23 27.95
CA ALA A 191 27.49 -3.72 26.57
C ALA A 191 26.32 -4.62 26.17
N MET A 192 25.81 -5.45 27.08
CA MET A 192 24.60 -6.26 26.89
C MET A 192 23.36 -5.36 26.73
N VAL A 193 23.20 -4.35 27.60
CA VAL A 193 22.11 -3.36 27.49
C VAL A 193 22.18 -2.66 26.13
N GLN A 194 23.34 -2.14 25.73
CA GLN A 194 23.50 -1.46 24.46
C GLN A 194 23.27 -2.39 23.25
N TRP A 195 23.73 -3.65 23.30
CA TRP A 195 23.49 -4.62 22.23
C TRP A 195 21.99 -4.87 22.03
N VAL A 196 21.24 -5.01 23.13
CA VAL A 196 19.78 -5.14 23.12
C VAL A 196 19.10 -3.90 22.53
N GLU A 197 19.54 -2.69 22.88
CA GLU A 197 19.01 -1.43 22.33
C GLU A 197 19.11 -1.36 20.80
N HIS A 198 20.13 -1.98 20.20
CA HIS A 198 20.35 -2.00 18.75
C HIS A 198 19.60 -3.13 18.02
N LEU A 199 18.87 -4.00 18.73
CA LEU A 199 18.05 -5.03 18.10
C LEU A 199 16.86 -4.39 17.36
N ARG A 200 16.52 -4.94 16.19
CA ARG A 200 15.39 -4.46 15.40
C ARG A 200 14.08 -5.07 15.90
N VAL A 201 13.12 -4.25 16.30
CA VAL A 201 11.74 -4.65 16.61
C VAL A 201 11.16 -5.54 15.50
N GLY A 202 10.52 -6.65 15.89
CA GLY A 202 10.01 -7.70 15.02
C GLY A 202 10.92 -8.92 14.87
N SER A 203 12.19 -8.80 15.27
CA SER A 203 13.14 -9.92 15.39
C SER A 203 12.63 -10.97 16.41
N ILE A 204 13.07 -12.21 16.26
CA ILE A 204 12.73 -13.31 17.18
C ILE A 204 13.90 -13.49 18.14
N VAL A 205 13.60 -13.45 19.45
CA VAL A 205 14.57 -13.59 20.53
C VAL A 205 14.20 -14.75 21.43
N GLN A 206 15.22 -15.39 21.99
CA GLN A 206 15.11 -16.37 23.06
C GLN A 206 15.52 -15.66 24.36
N VAL A 207 14.68 -15.73 25.39
CA VAL A 207 14.86 -14.96 26.62
C VAL A 207 14.74 -15.90 27.81
N ARG A 208 15.70 -15.77 28.73
CA ARG A 208 15.67 -16.39 30.06
C ARG A 208 15.59 -15.27 31.09
N GLY A 209 14.78 -15.46 32.13
CA GLY A 209 14.65 -14.48 33.19
C GLY A 209 13.86 -15.01 34.37
N THR A 210 13.85 -14.25 35.46
CA THR A 210 13.05 -14.54 36.65
C THR A 210 11.84 -13.62 36.69
N ILE A 211 10.64 -14.16 36.93
CA ILE A 211 9.42 -13.36 37.02
C ILE A 211 9.38 -12.60 38.35
N GLN A 212 9.03 -11.31 38.32
CA GLN A 212 8.89 -10.44 39.49
C GLN A 212 7.60 -9.62 39.42
N ALA A 213 7.15 -9.10 40.57
CA ALA A 213 6.10 -8.10 40.60
C ALA A 213 6.67 -6.72 40.15
N PRO A 214 5.97 -5.96 39.29
CA PRO A 214 6.41 -4.63 38.88
C PRO A 214 6.09 -3.60 39.97
N GLU A 215 6.83 -2.49 40.00
CA GLU A 215 6.53 -1.36 40.91
C GLU A 215 5.14 -0.74 40.64
N VAL A 216 4.70 -0.77 39.37
CA VAL A 216 3.40 -0.27 38.89
C VAL A 216 2.87 -1.23 37.83
N PRO A 217 1.58 -1.63 37.84
CA PRO A 217 1.01 -2.53 36.84
C PRO A 217 1.29 -2.09 35.39
N VAL A 218 1.72 -3.04 34.56
CA VAL A 218 2.20 -2.79 33.20
C VAL A 218 1.03 -2.69 32.23
N LEU A 219 0.29 -1.58 32.29
CA LEU A 219 -0.89 -1.30 31.47
C LEU A 219 -0.64 -1.25 29.95
N GLY A 220 0.62 -1.33 29.50
CA GLY A 220 1.03 -1.38 28.08
C GLY A 220 1.28 -2.79 27.54
N CYS A 221 1.08 -3.83 28.36
CA CYS A 221 1.17 -5.24 28.00
C CYS A 221 -0.18 -5.92 28.28
N THR A 222 -0.43 -7.14 27.79
CA THR A 222 -1.62 -7.92 28.21
C THR A 222 -1.44 -8.56 29.58
N ILE A 223 -0.19 -8.82 29.97
CA ILE A 223 0.19 -9.27 31.31
C ILE A 223 0.58 -8.02 32.10
N HIS A 224 -0.27 -7.61 33.05
CA HIS A 224 -0.11 -6.37 33.81
C HIS A 224 0.60 -6.56 35.15
N ASP A 225 0.38 -7.71 35.80
CA ASP A 225 0.65 -7.88 37.24
C ASP A 225 2.05 -8.44 37.54
N VAL A 226 2.78 -8.84 36.51
CA VAL A 226 4.15 -9.37 36.58
C VAL A 226 4.99 -8.86 35.42
N GLU A 227 6.30 -8.80 35.63
CA GLU A 227 7.31 -8.52 34.61
C GLU A 227 8.51 -9.48 34.75
N LEU A 228 9.41 -9.49 33.77
CA LEU A 228 10.57 -10.38 33.74
C LEU A 228 11.87 -9.62 34.07
N ALA A 229 12.59 -10.00 35.12
CA ALA A 229 14.00 -9.66 35.26
C ALA A 229 14.81 -10.50 34.26
N ILE A 230 15.40 -9.86 33.25
CA ILE A 230 16.10 -10.58 32.15
C ILE A 230 17.48 -11.04 32.61
N ASP A 231 17.71 -12.36 32.55
CA ASP A 231 18.97 -13.02 32.92
C ASP A 231 19.85 -13.35 31.71
N ALA A 232 19.23 -13.60 30.54
CA ALA A 232 19.88 -13.80 29.25
C ALA A 232 18.92 -13.51 28.09
N ILE A 233 19.43 -12.99 26.97
CA ILE A 233 18.64 -12.74 25.75
C ILE A 233 19.49 -12.94 24.48
N HIS A 234 19.11 -13.93 23.68
CA HIS A 234 19.80 -14.27 22.43
C HIS A 234 18.91 -14.05 21.21
N LEU A 235 19.52 -13.59 20.12
CA LEU A 235 18.84 -13.40 18.83
C LEU A 235 18.70 -14.75 18.12
N VAL A 236 17.47 -15.18 17.83
CA VAL A 236 17.17 -16.40 17.07
C VAL A 236 17.04 -16.09 15.58
N VAL A 237 16.36 -14.99 15.24
CA VAL A 237 16.18 -14.53 13.86
C VAL A 237 16.24 -13.00 13.83
N ARG A 238 17.26 -12.47 13.14
CA ARG A 238 17.41 -11.04 12.83
C ARG A 238 16.35 -10.57 11.82
N ARG A 239 15.86 -9.34 11.98
CA ARG A 239 15.06 -8.65 10.95
C ARG A 239 15.98 -7.91 9.97
N GLU A 240 16.27 -8.52 8.82
CA GLU A 240 17.22 -7.98 7.82
C GLU A 240 16.81 -6.66 7.18
N GLU A 241 15.50 -6.41 7.00
CA GLU A 241 15.01 -5.22 6.31
C GLU A 241 14.16 -4.31 7.22
N PRO A 242 14.04 -3.01 6.92
CA PRO A 242 12.99 -2.16 7.46
C PRO A 242 11.61 -2.65 7.00
N VAL A 243 10.59 -2.44 7.84
CA VAL A 243 9.19 -2.74 7.52
C VAL A 243 8.41 -1.43 7.37
N PRO A 244 7.34 -1.37 6.55
CA PRO A 244 6.60 -0.13 6.30
C PRO A 244 5.89 0.42 7.55
N PHE A 245 5.63 -0.44 8.54
CA PHE A 245 5.10 -0.07 9.85
C PHE A 245 5.51 -1.11 10.90
N SER A 246 5.57 -0.74 12.17
CA SER A 246 5.62 -1.72 13.26
C SER A 246 4.22 -2.25 13.56
N VAL A 247 4.13 -3.45 14.14
CA VAL A 247 2.82 -4.01 14.52
C VAL A 247 2.17 -3.19 15.65
N TYR A 248 2.99 -2.63 16.55
CA TYR A 248 2.55 -1.65 17.55
C TYR A 248 1.89 -0.42 16.91
N GLU A 249 2.48 0.17 15.86
CA GLU A 249 1.87 1.30 15.13
C GLU A 249 0.56 0.92 14.43
N ALA A 250 0.36 -0.35 14.05
CA ALA A 250 -0.90 -0.84 13.48
C ALA A 250 -2.01 -1.08 14.53
N GLU A 251 -1.62 -1.16 15.82
CA GLU A 251 -2.51 -1.34 16.97
C GLU A 251 -2.92 0.01 17.60
N ILE A 252 -2.13 1.08 17.42
CA ILE A 252 -2.44 2.41 17.99
C ILE A 252 -3.71 2.98 17.37
N GLN A 253 -4.68 3.28 18.24
CA GLN A 253 -5.84 4.07 17.91
C GLN A 253 -5.62 5.53 18.33
N THR A 254 -6.07 6.44 17.48
CA THR A 254 -6.29 7.84 17.84
C THR A 254 -7.79 8.07 17.86
N PRO A 255 -8.38 8.45 19.01
CA PRO A 255 -9.79 8.86 19.08
C PRO A 255 -10.09 9.89 18.00
N GLU A 256 -11.29 9.81 17.41
CA GLU A 256 -11.65 10.65 16.25
C GLU A 256 -11.53 12.15 16.58
N GLU A 257 -11.89 12.53 17.80
CA GLU A 257 -11.77 13.87 18.37
C GLU A 257 -10.32 14.37 18.52
N GLU A 258 -9.33 13.46 18.63
CA GLU A 258 -7.91 13.79 18.73
C GLU A 258 -7.18 13.75 17.37
N ARG A 259 -7.89 13.51 16.25
CA ARG A 259 -7.34 13.48 14.88
C ARG A 259 -6.99 14.88 14.36
N VAL A 260 -5.94 15.49 14.93
CA VAL A 260 -5.38 16.75 14.41
C VAL A 260 -4.77 16.55 13.02
N GLU A 261 -5.16 17.39 12.04
CA GLU A 261 -4.58 17.40 10.70
C GLU A 261 -3.04 17.41 10.75
N GLY A 262 -2.41 16.34 10.24
CA GLY A 262 -0.96 16.20 10.18
C GLY A 262 -0.36 15.16 11.15
N ARG A 263 -1.07 14.71 12.18
CA ARG A 263 -0.65 13.56 13.01
C ARG A 263 -1.31 12.27 12.54
N ARG A 264 -0.86 11.76 11.38
CA ARG A 264 -1.26 10.45 10.85
C ARG A 264 -0.74 9.33 11.76
N SER A 265 -1.59 8.85 12.67
CA SER A 265 -1.33 7.67 13.51
C SER A 265 -2.20 6.46 13.13
N HIS A 266 -3.05 6.59 12.11
CA HIS A 266 -3.80 5.46 11.53
C HIS A 266 -3.12 4.99 10.25
N ILE A 267 -2.86 3.68 10.15
CA ILE A 267 -2.30 3.06 8.95
C ILE A 267 -3.45 2.71 8.00
N PRO A 268 -3.49 3.21 6.76
CA PRO A 268 -4.58 2.90 5.83
C PRO A 268 -4.70 1.39 5.58
N ASP A 269 -5.93 0.88 5.50
CA ASP A 269 -6.16 -0.56 5.27
C ASP A 269 -5.55 -1.05 3.97
N ARG A 270 -5.49 -0.22 2.92
CA ARG A 270 -4.75 -0.55 1.69
C ARG A 270 -3.29 -0.89 1.99
N THR A 271 -2.60 -0.08 2.79
CA THR A 271 -1.20 -0.32 3.20
C THR A 271 -1.08 -1.58 4.07
N ARG A 272 -2.07 -1.88 4.93
CA ARG A 272 -2.12 -3.11 5.74
C ARG A 272 -2.31 -4.37 4.89
N LEU A 273 -3.29 -4.34 3.98
CA LEU A 273 -3.66 -5.43 3.06
C LEU A 273 -2.54 -5.73 2.05
N THR A 274 -1.86 -4.72 1.50
CA THR A 274 -0.67 -4.93 0.66
C THR A 274 0.50 -5.54 1.45
N ASN A 275 0.58 -5.31 2.76
CA ASN A 275 1.62 -5.86 3.64
C ASN A 275 1.06 -6.94 4.58
N ARG A 276 0.16 -7.79 4.06
CA ARG A 276 -0.69 -8.70 4.85
C ARG A 276 0.07 -9.55 5.86
N LEU A 277 1.25 -10.10 5.52
CA LEU A 277 2.09 -10.89 6.43
C LEU A 277 2.54 -10.16 7.72
N LEU A 278 2.48 -8.84 7.74
CA LEU A 278 2.81 -7.99 8.89
C LEU A 278 1.54 -7.62 9.67
N ASP A 279 0.47 -7.28 8.96
CA ASP A 279 -0.86 -7.02 9.53
C ASP A 279 -1.44 -8.26 10.25
N LEU A 280 -1.29 -9.46 9.67
CA LEU A 280 -1.67 -10.74 10.26
C LEU A 280 -0.97 -11.05 11.60
N ARG A 281 -0.01 -10.22 12.02
CA ARG A 281 0.66 -10.34 13.32
C ARG A 281 0.06 -9.43 14.39
N THR A 282 -0.89 -8.55 14.06
CA THR A 282 -1.66 -7.76 15.04
C THR A 282 -2.55 -8.68 15.87
N PRO A 283 -2.80 -8.39 17.16
CA PRO A 283 -3.82 -9.08 17.95
C PRO A 283 -5.19 -9.07 17.27
N THR A 284 -5.59 -7.97 16.63
CA THR A 284 -6.85 -7.88 15.86
C THR A 284 -6.96 -8.95 14.78
N SER A 285 -6.02 -8.99 13.82
CA SER A 285 -6.07 -9.97 12.73
C SER A 285 -5.89 -11.39 13.27
N GLN A 286 -5.02 -11.58 14.27
CA GLN A 286 -4.88 -12.86 14.97
C GLN A 286 -6.20 -13.35 15.60
N SER A 287 -7.01 -12.45 16.15
CA SER A 287 -8.33 -12.76 16.72
C SER A 287 -9.37 -13.06 15.64
N ILE A 288 -9.45 -12.25 14.57
CA ILE A 288 -10.33 -12.50 13.42
C ILE A 288 -10.14 -13.93 12.88
N PHE A 289 -8.89 -14.36 12.67
CA PHE A 289 -8.61 -15.70 12.12
C PHE A 289 -8.78 -16.85 13.11
N ARG A 290 -8.70 -16.61 14.43
CA ARG A 290 -9.15 -17.59 15.44
C ARG A 290 -10.66 -17.77 15.39
N ILE A 291 -11.41 -16.67 15.30
CA ILE A 291 -12.88 -16.69 15.19
C ILE A 291 -13.30 -17.36 13.87
N GLN A 292 -12.62 -17.09 12.75
CA GLN A 292 -12.88 -17.79 11.48
C GLN A 292 -12.71 -19.31 11.60
N SER A 293 -11.60 -19.76 12.20
CA SER A 293 -11.37 -21.19 12.45
C SER A 293 -12.42 -21.79 13.39
N ALA A 294 -12.87 -21.01 14.39
CA ALA A 294 -13.94 -21.41 15.30
C ALA A 294 -15.29 -21.58 14.58
N VAL A 295 -15.65 -20.65 13.67
CA VAL A 295 -16.87 -20.73 12.85
C VAL A 295 -16.87 -22.00 12.00
N GLY A 296 -15.78 -22.29 11.28
CA GLY A 296 -15.68 -23.51 10.48
C GLY A 296 -15.74 -24.80 11.31
N ASN A 297 -15.21 -24.79 12.53
CA ASN A 297 -15.33 -25.93 13.44
C ASN A 297 -16.75 -26.08 14.02
N LEU A 298 -17.40 -24.97 14.40
CA LEU A 298 -18.78 -24.95 14.91
C LEU A 298 -19.78 -25.42 13.85
N PHE A 299 -19.60 -24.97 12.61
CA PHE A 299 -20.38 -25.40 11.46
C PHE A 299 -20.33 -26.92 11.28
N ARG A 300 -19.13 -27.51 11.23
CA ARG A 300 -18.96 -28.98 11.16
C ARG A 300 -19.62 -29.68 12.34
N THR A 301 -19.28 -29.31 13.58
CA THR A 301 -19.83 -29.96 14.78
C THR A 301 -21.36 -29.94 14.81
N ALA A 302 -21.99 -28.82 14.47
CA ALA A 302 -23.45 -28.70 14.47
C ALA A 302 -24.15 -29.54 13.37
N LEU A 303 -23.43 -29.91 12.30
CA LEU A 303 -23.93 -30.75 11.21
C LEU A 303 -23.59 -32.23 11.44
N ASP A 304 -22.41 -32.53 11.98
CA ASP A 304 -22.01 -33.87 12.43
C ASP A 304 -23.00 -34.40 13.49
N GLU A 305 -23.41 -33.56 14.44
CA GLU A 305 -24.46 -33.84 15.45
C GLU A 305 -25.85 -34.13 14.83
N GLN A 306 -26.06 -33.76 13.56
CA GLN A 306 -27.28 -33.99 12.78
C GLN A 306 -27.09 -35.07 11.69
N ASN A 307 -26.00 -35.85 11.76
CA ASN A 307 -25.65 -36.93 10.82
C ASN A 307 -25.46 -36.49 9.36
N PHE A 308 -25.00 -35.26 9.12
CA PHE A 308 -24.53 -34.88 7.79
C PHE A 308 -23.15 -35.50 7.49
N ILE A 309 -22.87 -35.69 6.20
CA ILE A 309 -21.61 -36.24 5.68
C ILE A 309 -20.80 -35.12 5.02
N GLU A 310 -19.55 -34.92 5.43
CA GLU A 310 -18.62 -34.03 4.73
C GLU A 310 -18.23 -34.63 3.36
N ILE A 311 -18.46 -33.88 2.29
CA ILE A 311 -18.08 -34.24 0.92
C ILE A 311 -17.00 -33.29 0.39
N HIS A 312 -16.22 -33.77 -0.59
CA HIS A 312 -15.18 -32.99 -1.25
C HIS A 312 -15.37 -33.06 -2.76
N THR A 313 -15.76 -31.95 -3.38
CA THR A 313 -16.19 -31.92 -4.79
C THR A 313 -15.11 -31.30 -5.69
N PRO A 314 -14.98 -31.75 -6.96
CA PRO A 314 -13.99 -31.20 -7.88
C PRO A 314 -14.29 -29.73 -8.18
N LYS A 315 -13.25 -28.89 -8.16
CA LYS A 315 -13.35 -27.46 -8.49
C LYS A 315 -13.01 -27.13 -9.95
N LEU A 316 -12.72 -28.16 -10.75
CA LEU A 316 -12.58 -28.07 -12.21
C LEU A 316 -13.81 -28.75 -12.84
N GLN A 317 -14.48 -28.06 -13.75
CA GLN A 317 -15.66 -28.52 -14.47
C GLN A 317 -15.40 -28.48 -15.99
N GLY A 318 -15.97 -29.44 -16.73
CA GLY A 318 -15.79 -29.55 -18.18
C GLY A 318 -16.65 -28.62 -19.03
N SER A 319 -17.62 -27.93 -18.41
CA SER A 319 -18.59 -27.04 -19.07
C SER A 319 -18.66 -25.70 -18.35
N ALA A 320 -19.04 -24.65 -19.09
CA ALA A 320 -19.16 -23.30 -18.56
C ALA A 320 -20.56 -23.06 -17.94
N THR A 321 -20.57 -22.90 -16.61
CA THR A 321 -21.62 -22.28 -15.76
C THR A 321 -22.83 -23.11 -15.32
N GLU A 322 -23.25 -22.85 -14.09
CA GLU A 322 -24.59 -23.13 -13.52
C GLU A 322 -25.58 -21.96 -13.74
N SER A 323 -25.12 -20.84 -14.32
CA SER A 323 -25.74 -19.52 -14.09
C SER A 323 -25.65 -18.53 -15.26
N GLY A 324 -24.95 -18.86 -16.35
CA GLY A 324 -24.64 -17.90 -17.42
C GLY A 324 -23.66 -16.78 -17.04
N ALA A 325 -23.21 -16.69 -15.79
CA ALA A 325 -22.26 -15.67 -15.33
C ALA A 325 -20.81 -15.99 -15.72
N SER A 326 -19.92 -15.00 -15.71
CA SER A 326 -18.50 -15.19 -16.06
C SER A 326 -17.82 -16.28 -15.20
N VAL A 327 -17.05 -17.16 -15.86
CA VAL A 327 -16.24 -18.23 -15.25
C VAL A 327 -14.76 -18.01 -15.50
N PHE A 328 -13.90 -18.56 -14.63
CA PHE A 328 -12.47 -18.64 -14.88
C PHE A 328 -12.16 -19.86 -15.74
N GLU A 329 -11.69 -19.62 -16.96
CA GLU A 329 -11.16 -20.64 -17.86
C GLU A 329 -9.74 -21.06 -17.45
N VAL A 330 -9.44 -22.35 -17.58
CA VAL A 330 -8.18 -23.00 -17.26
C VAL A 330 -7.80 -23.90 -18.42
N ASN A 331 -6.59 -23.73 -18.97
CA ASN A 331 -6.09 -24.65 -19.99
C ASN A 331 -5.80 -26.02 -19.36
N TYR A 332 -6.62 -27.01 -19.69
CA TYR A 332 -6.59 -28.37 -19.18
C TYR A 332 -6.07 -29.34 -20.26
N PHE A 333 -4.74 -29.31 -20.45
CA PHE A 333 -4.01 -30.11 -21.44
C PHE A 333 -4.43 -29.82 -22.89
N GLY A 334 -4.57 -28.55 -23.26
CA GLY A 334 -4.99 -28.14 -24.61
C GLY A 334 -6.50 -28.26 -24.87
N ARG A 335 -7.28 -28.51 -23.82
CA ARG A 335 -8.75 -28.39 -23.79
C ARG A 335 -9.13 -27.37 -22.72
N ASP A 336 -10.35 -26.89 -22.76
CA ASP A 336 -10.82 -25.92 -21.78
C ASP A 336 -11.43 -26.64 -20.56
N ALA A 337 -11.21 -26.09 -19.38
CA ALA A 337 -11.90 -26.44 -18.15
C ALA A 337 -12.20 -25.15 -17.37
N PHE A 338 -13.17 -25.19 -16.47
CA PHE A 338 -13.65 -24.00 -15.77
C PHE A 338 -13.57 -24.19 -14.25
N LEU A 339 -13.29 -23.12 -13.51
CA LEU A 339 -13.37 -23.17 -12.05
C LEU A 339 -14.83 -23.07 -11.59
N ALA A 340 -15.22 -24.00 -10.71
CA ALA A 340 -16.60 -24.11 -10.22
C ALA A 340 -17.05 -22.86 -9.45
N GLN A 341 -18.20 -22.30 -9.85
CA GLN A 341 -18.77 -21.10 -9.22
C GLN A 341 -19.45 -21.36 -7.87
N SER A 342 -19.78 -22.63 -7.61
CA SER A 342 -20.29 -23.18 -6.36
C SER A 342 -20.18 -24.71 -6.45
N PRO A 343 -20.36 -25.47 -5.35
CA PRO A 343 -20.52 -26.92 -5.41
C PRO A 343 -21.97 -27.38 -5.67
N GLN A 344 -22.87 -26.49 -6.15
CA GLN A 344 -24.32 -26.72 -6.18
C GLN A 344 -24.77 -27.88 -7.06
N LEU A 345 -24.17 -28.11 -8.24
CA LEU A 345 -24.47 -29.35 -9.00
C LEU A 345 -24.06 -30.60 -8.20
N ALA A 346 -22.84 -30.62 -7.69
CA ALA A 346 -22.24 -31.81 -7.07
C ALA A 346 -22.91 -32.22 -5.75
N LYS A 347 -23.37 -31.25 -4.93
CA LYS A 347 -24.10 -31.58 -3.70
C LYS A 347 -25.53 -32.10 -3.97
N GLN A 348 -26.20 -31.64 -5.03
CA GLN A 348 -27.48 -32.23 -5.47
C GLN A 348 -27.28 -33.64 -6.05
N MET A 349 -26.22 -33.86 -6.83
CA MET A 349 -25.85 -35.20 -7.31
C MET A 349 -25.54 -36.17 -6.16
N ALA A 350 -24.95 -35.70 -5.06
CA ALA A 350 -24.77 -36.51 -3.85
C ALA A 350 -26.11 -36.88 -3.19
N ILE A 351 -27.11 -35.98 -3.18
CA ILE A 351 -28.46 -36.30 -2.71
C ILE A 351 -29.14 -37.33 -3.63
N ALA A 352 -28.98 -37.21 -4.95
CA ALA A 352 -29.45 -38.22 -5.92
C ALA A 352 -28.68 -39.56 -5.85
N ALA A 353 -27.56 -39.61 -5.12
CA ALA A 353 -26.75 -40.80 -4.87
C ALA A 353 -26.91 -41.31 -3.43
N ASP A 354 -28.10 -41.13 -2.84
CA ASP A 354 -28.51 -41.63 -1.51
C ASP A 354 -27.68 -41.15 -0.30
N PHE A 355 -26.88 -40.09 -0.41
CA PHE A 355 -26.14 -39.56 0.76
C PHE A 355 -27.06 -38.90 1.81
N GLY A 356 -28.27 -38.47 1.42
CA GLY A 356 -29.32 -37.94 2.30
C GLY A 356 -29.06 -36.56 2.91
N ARG A 357 -27.90 -36.34 3.54
CA ARG A 357 -27.50 -35.10 4.22
C ARG A 357 -26.02 -34.85 4.00
N VAL A 358 -25.65 -33.79 3.26
CA VAL A 358 -24.25 -33.49 2.91
C VAL A 358 -23.85 -32.05 3.18
N TYR A 359 -22.57 -31.83 3.51
CA TYR A 359 -21.97 -30.50 3.55
C TYR A 359 -20.58 -30.48 2.93
N GLU A 360 -20.13 -29.29 2.50
CA GLU A 360 -18.75 -29.06 2.06
C GLU A 360 -18.22 -27.74 2.63
N ILE A 361 -16.94 -27.74 3.05
CA ILE A 361 -16.17 -26.50 3.30
C ILE A 361 -15.09 -26.41 2.22
N GLY A 362 -15.25 -25.51 1.26
CA GLY A 362 -14.45 -25.52 0.04
C GLY A 362 -14.22 -24.15 -0.58
N ALA A 363 -13.27 -24.09 -1.53
CA ALA A 363 -13.02 -22.90 -2.33
C ALA A 363 -14.14 -22.69 -3.35
N VAL A 364 -14.59 -21.44 -3.49
CA VAL A 364 -15.65 -20.99 -4.39
C VAL A 364 -15.17 -19.79 -5.20
N PHE A 365 -15.46 -19.77 -6.50
CA PHE A 365 -14.88 -18.81 -7.44
C PHE A 365 -15.95 -17.90 -8.09
N ARG A 366 -15.65 -16.61 -8.23
CA ARG A 366 -16.49 -15.65 -8.97
C ARG A 366 -15.59 -14.85 -9.93
N ALA A 367 -15.83 -14.94 -11.23
CA ALA A 367 -15.00 -14.27 -12.24
C ALA A 367 -15.50 -12.88 -12.66
N GLU A 368 -16.55 -12.38 -12.00
CA GLU A 368 -17.04 -11.01 -12.16
C GLU A 368 -15.95 -9.98 -11.82
N ASN A 369 -15.80 -8.96 -12.66
CA ASN A 369 -14.81 -7.89 -12.47
C ASN A 369 -15.31 -6.83 -11.44
N SER A 370 -15.71 -7.30 -10.26
CA SER A 370 -16.33 -6.50 -9.21
C SER A 370 -15.36 -6.21 -8.06
N ASN A 371 -14.76 -5.01 -8.04
CA ASN A 371 -13.78 -4.62 -7.03
C ASN A 371 -14.40 -3.75 -5.92
N THR A 372 -15.39 -4.29 -5.20
CA THR A 372 -16.08 -3.62 -4.09
C THR A 372 -15.46 -3.97 -2.72
N HIS A 373 -16.04 -3.52 -1.61
CA HIS A 373 -15.67 -3.95 -0.25
C HIS A 373 -16.42 -5.22 0.22
N ARG A 374 -17.39 -5.73 -0.56
CA ARG A 374 -18.18 -6.94 -0.25
C ARG A 374 -17.78 -8.18 -1.09
N HIS A 375 -17.05 -8.00 -2.19
CA HIS A 375 -16.74 -9.07 -3.14
C HIS A 375 -15.28 -9.55 -3.09
N LEU A 376 -15.10 -10.83 -3.39
CA LEU A 376 -13.84 -11.54 -3.61
C LEU A 376 -14.00 -12.41 -4.86
N THR A 377 -12.90 -12.71 -5.57
CA THR A 377 -12.92 -13.63 -6.72
C THR A 377 -12.67 -15.09 -6.33
N GLU A 378 -12.12 -15.33 -5.14
CA GLU A 378 -11.92 -16.63 -4.50
C GLU A 378 -12.27 -16.44 -3.01
N TYR A 379 -13.18 -17.27 -2.49
CA TYR A 379 -13.63 -17.24 -1.08
C TYR A 379 -13.96 -18.65 -0.60
N THR A 380 -14.24 -18.80 0.70
CA THR A 380 -14.56 -20.10 1.31
C THR A 380 -16.08 -20.23 1.47
N GLY A 381 -16.67 -21.18 0.75
CA GLY A 381 -18.05 -21.60 0.93
C GLY A 381 -18.19 -22.59 2.09
N LEU A 382 -19.27 -22.44 2.85
CA LEU A 382 -19.82 -23.48 3.72
C LEU A 382 -21.17 -23.88 3.09
N ASP A 383 -21.20 -25.01 2.40
CA ASP A 383 -22.31 -25.45 1.58
C ASP A 383 -23.03 -26.63 2.21
N ILE A 384 -24.36 -26.66 2.12
CA ILE A 384 -25.22 -27.72 2.67
C ILE A 384 -26.27 -28.10 1.62
N GLU A 385 -26.61 -29.39 1.54
CA GLU A 385 -27.81 -29.91 0.86
C GLU A 385 -28.37 -31.08 1.67
N MET A 386 -29.70 -31.23 1.73
CA MET A 386 -30.36 -32.37 2.36
C MET A 386 -31.65 -32.76 1.64
N ALA A 387 -31.96 -34.05 1.66
CA ALA A 387 -33.30 -34.55 1.39
C ALA A 387 -34.30 -34.00 2.45
N ILE A 388 -35.51 -33.70 2.01
CA ILE A 388 -36.63 -33.22 2.83
C ILE A 388 -37.82 -34.17 2.67
N GLU A 389 -38.62 -34.33 3.72
CA GLU A 389 -39.75 -35.27 3.73
C GLU A 389 -41.07 -34.60 3.31
N GLU A 390 -41.35 -33.40 3.83
CA GLU A 390 -42.64 -32.72 3.69
C GLU A 390 -42.50 -31.27 3.19
N HIS A 391 -41.56 -30.49 3.73
CA HIS A 391 -41.47 -29.06 3.44
C HIS A 391 -40.05 -28.51 3.57
N TYR A 392 -39.68 -27.56 2.69
CA TYR A 392 -38.32 -26.98 2.68
C TYR A 392 -37.98 -26.15 3.93
N HIS A 393 -38.97 -25.86 4.80
CA HIS A 393 -38.73 -25.29 6.12
C HIS A 393 -37.93 -26.23 7.04
N GLU A 394 -37.90 -27.54 6.78
CA GLU A 394 -36.96 -28.47 7.43
C GLU A 394 -35.49 -28.01 7.26
N MET A 395 -35.13 -27.43 6.10
CA MET A 395 -33.79 -26.84 5.89
C MET A 395 -33.63 -25.49 6.60
N LEU A 396 -34.70 -24.69 6.75
CA LEU A 396 -34.66 -23.46 7.55
C LEU A 396 -34.36 -23.78 9.02
N GLU A 397 -35.00 -24.79 9.58
CA GLU A 397 -34.81 -25.23 10.97
C GLU A 397 -33.36 -25.69 11.22
N VAL A 398 -32.80 -26.49 10.31
CA VAL A 398 -31.39 -26.91 10.36
C VAL A 398 -30.45 -25.72 10.29
N LEU A 399 -30.65 -24.80 9.34
CA LEU A 399 -29.78 -23.62 9.17
C LEU A 399 -29.87 -22.66 10.36
N ASP A 400 -31.07 -22.42 10.87
CA ASP A 400 -31.31 -21.60 12.05
C ASP A 400 -30.58 -22.17 13.27
N ALA A 401 -30.72 -23.48 13.52
CA ALA A 401 -30.01 -24.18 14.60
C ALA A 401 -28.48 -24.09 14.43
N VAL A 402 -27.95 -24.31 13.22
CA VAL A 402 -26.51 -24.25 12.92
C VAL A 402 -25.95 -22.84 13.12
N ILE A 403 -26.61 -21.80 12.58
CA ILE A 403 -26.17 -20.41 12.74
C ILE A 403 -26.26 -19.98 14.22
N LYS A 404 -27.34 -20.33 14.93
CA LYS A 404 -27.45 -20.07 16.39
C LYS A 404 -26.38 -20.81 17.18
N ASN A 405 -26.01 -22.05 16.82
CA ASN A 405 -24.91 -22.78 17.45
C ASN A 405 -23.57 -22.05 17.23
N ILE A 406 -23.30 -21.58 16.00
CA ILE A 406 -22.12 -20.78 15.68
C ILE A 406 -22.09 -19.48 16.51
N LEU A 407 -23.19 -18.74 16.59
CA LEU A 407 -23.29 -17.49 17.36
C LEU A 407 -23.08 -17.75 18.87
N LYS A 408 -23.82 -18.71 19.46
CA LYS A 408 -23.67 -19.14 20.86
C LYS A 408 -22.21 -19.57 21.15
N GLY A 409 -21.61 -20.35 20.25
CA GLY A 409 -20.26 -20.89 20.37
C GLY A 409 -19.12 -19.86 20.20
N VAL A 410 -19.29 -18.85 19.33
CA VAL A 410 -18.33 -17.76 19.15
C VAL A 410 -18.38 -16.79 20.32
N TYR A 411 -19.57 -16.27 20.68
CA TYR A 411 -19.70 -15.31 21.78
C TYR A 411 -19.37 -15.92 23.15
N GLY A 412 -19.68 -17.22 23.36
CA GLY A 412 -19.38 -17.93 24.60
C GLY A 412 -17.90 -18.31 24.77
N ARG A 413 -17.22 -18.79 23.71
CA ARG A 413 -15.87 -19.39 23.81
C ARG A 413 -14.73 -18.47 23.34
N PHE A 414 -15.02 -17.45 22.54
CA PHE A 414 -14.02 -16.56 21.92
C PHE A 414 -14.20 -15.09 22.32
N ARG A 415 -14.80 -14.82 23.50
CA ARG A 415 -15.07 -13.46 24.02
C ARG A 415 -13.84 -12.56 23.99
N ARG A 416 -12.66 -13.06 24.38
CA ARG A 416 -11.41 -12.29 24.41
C ARG A 416 -10.99 -11.85 23.01
N GLU A 417 -11.04 -12.77 22.05
CA GLU A 417 -10.77 -12.49 20.65
C GLU A 417 -11.75 -11.44 20.11
N ILE A 418 -13.04 -11.53 20.46
CA ILE A 418 -14.06 -10.52 20.12
C ILE A 418 -13.73 -9.15 20.73
N GLU A 419 -13.42 -9.07 22.02
CA GLU A 419 -13.01 -7.78 22.64
C GLU A 419 -11.75 -7.20 21.99
N THR A 420 -10.80 -8.05 21.61
CA THR A 420 -9.58 -7.63 20.89
C THR A 420 -9.93 -7.07 19.50
N VAL A 421 -10.93 -7.63 18.81
CA VAL A 421 -11.43 -7.09 17.55
C VAL A 421 -12.20 -5.78 17.77
N LYS A 422 -13.09 -5.74 18.77
CA LYS A 422 -13.91 -4.56 19.13
C LYS A 422 -13.09 -3.33 19.49
N GLN A 423 -11.89 -3.50 20.01
CA GLN A 423 -10.95 -2.39 20.17
C GLN A 423 -10.76 -1.68 18.82
N GLN A 424 -10.40 -2.38 17.74
CA GLN A 424 -10.13 -1.77 16.44
C GLN A 424 -11.39 -1.55 15.58
N PHE A 425 -12.42 -2.37 15.76
CA PHE A 425 -13.70 -2.31 15.05
C PHE A 425 -14.87 -2.25 16.05
N PRO A 426 -15.13 -1.08 16.68
CA PRO A 426 -16.19 -0.92 17.68
C PRO A 426 -17.55 -1.37 17.16
N SER A 427 -18.15 -2.31 17.88
CA SER A 427 -19.39 -2.97 17.50
C SER A 427 -20.12 -3.54 18.72
N ASP A 428 -21.44 -3.56 18.66
CA ASP A 428 -22.28 -4.32 19.59
C ASP A 428 -22.22 -5.82 19.24
N ASP A 429 -22.61 -6.69 20.16
CA ASP A 429 -22.81 -8.10 19.80
C ASP A 429 -24.01 -8.24 18.84
N VAL A 430 -24.08 -9.34 18.08
CA VAL A 430 -25.27 -9.66 17.26
C VAL A 430 -26.37 -10.09 18.21
N VAL A 431 -27.56 -9.50 18.10
CA VAL A 431 -28.76 -9.95 18.82
C VAL A 431 -29.54 -10.92 17.94
N TRP A 432 -29.88 -12.10 18.46
CA TRP A 432 -30.79 -13.06 17.85
C TRP A 432 -31.84 -13.50 18.88
N LEU A 433 -33.00 -13.94 18.39
CA LEU A 433 -34.10 -14.44 19.22
C LEU A 433 -34.06 -15.98 19.29
N GLU A 434 -34.74 -16.57 20.28
CA GLU A 434 -34.85 -18.04 20.34
C GLU A 434 -35.81 -18.57 19.26
N GLU A 435 -36.94 -17.88 19.02
CA GLU A 435 -37.77 -18.03 17.81
C GLU A 435 -37.33 -16.98 16.78
N THR A 436 -36.83 -17.40 15.62
CA THR A 436 -36.33 -16.49 14.58
C THR A 436 -37.48 -15.93 13.76
N PRO A 437 -37.55 -14.60 13.52
CA PRO A 437 -38.53 -14.04 12.60
C PRO A 437 -38.30 -14.56 11.17
N ILE A 438 -39.29 -15.29 10.65
CA ILE A 438 -39.41 -15.65 9.24
C ILE A 438 -40.41 -14.68 8.62
N ILE A 439 -39.96 -13.87 7.67
CA ILE A 439 -40.74 -12.80 7.05
C ILE A 439 -40.92 -13.16 5.57
N ARG A 440 -42.14 -13.10 5.03
CA ARG A 440 -42.35 -13.31 3.58
C ARG A 440 -41.76 -12.12 2.83
N PHE A 441 -41.15 -12.35 1.66
CA PHE A 441 -40.52 -11.30 0.84
C PHE A 441 -41.48 -10.12 0.58
N SER A 442 -42.73 -10.42 0.23
CA SER A 442 -43.80 -9.44 0.05
C SER A 442 -44.09 -8.59 1.29
N ASP A 443 -43.96 -9.18 2.49
CA ASP A 443 -44.14 -8.46 3.76
C ASP A 443 -42.91 -7.59 4.08
N GLY A 444 -41.70 -8.02 3.71
CA GLY A 444 -40.48 -7.20 3.77
C GLY A 444 -40.55 -5.98 2.85
N ILE A 445 -40.97 -6.16 1.60
CA ILE A 445 -41.27 -5.07 0.66
C ILE A 445 -42.36 -4.15 1.21
N LYS A 446 -43.40 -4.70 1.83
CA LYS A 446 -44.44 -3.92 2.49
C LYS A 446 -43.89 -3.10 3.66
N MET A 447 -43.04 -3.66 4.53
CA MET A 447 -42.39 -2.94 5.63
C MET A 447 -41.58 -1.74 5.11
N LEU A 448 -40.81 -1.91 4.04
CA LEU A 448 -40.08 -0.82 3.38
C LEU A 448 -41.04 0.26 2.86
N ASN A 449 -42.06 -0.13 2.09
CA ASN A 449 -43.03 0.79 1.51
C ASN A 449 -43.85 1.56 2.56
N ASP A 450 -44.29 0.88 3.63
CA ASP A 450 -45.01 1.45 4.77
C ASP A 450 -44.13 2.42 5.57
N SER A 451 -42.80 2.19 5.65
CA SER A 451 -41.85 3.13 6.27
C SER A 451 -41.57 4.39 5.42
N GLY A 452 -42.21 4.53 4.26
CA GLY A 452 -41.95 5.62 3.32
C GLY A 452 -40.69 5.45 2.46
N TRP A 453 -40.06 4.27 2.47
CA TRP A 453 -38.90 3.98 1.60
C TRP A 453 -39.34 3.77 0.15
N ARG A 454 -38.54 4.23 -0.80
CA ARG A 454 -38.86 4.27 -2.25
C ARG A 454 -37.63 3.91 -3.07
N ASP A 455 -37.79 3.58 -4.34
CA ASP A 455 -36.69 3.39 -5.29
C ASP A 455 -35.90 4.71 -5.56
N GLU A 456 -35.03 4.73 -6.57
CA GLU A 456 -34.29 5.95 -6.96
C GLU A 456 -35.14 6.98 -7.73
N GLU A 457 -36.30 6.57 -8.25
CA GLU A 457 -37.24 7.41 -9.01
C GLU A 457 -38.36 8.00 -8.13
N GLY A 458 -38.53 7.50 -6.91
CA GLY A 458 -39.54 7.90 -5.93
C GLY A 458 -40.77 6.99 -5.86
N ASN A 459 -40.79 5.88 -6.59
CA ASN A 459 -41.90 4.92 -6.61
C ASN A 459 -41.81 3.91 -5.44
N PRO A 460 -42.94 3.30 -5.03
CA PRO A 460 -42.93 2.15 -4.14
C PRO A 460 -42.15 0.98 -4.77
N LEU A 461 -41.42 0.22 -3.95
CA LEU A 461 -40.71 -0.98 -4.40
C LEU A 461 -41.72 -2.04 -4.87
N PRO A 462 -41.53 -2.67 -6.06
CA PRO A 462 -42.33 -3.81 -6.51
C PRO A 462 -42.17 -5.03 -5.59
N VAL A 463 -43.18 -5.92 -5.59
CA VAL A 463 -43.18 -7.13 -4.74
C VAL A 463 -42.56 -8.35 -5.42
N ASP A 464 -42.27 -8.22 -6.71
CA ASP A 464 -41.80 -9.25 -7.64
C ASP A 464 -40.42 -8.94 -8.27
N ASP A 465 -39.79 -7.84 -7.86
CA ASP A 465 -38.40 -7.49 -8.15
C ASP A 465 -37.47 -7.81 -6.97
N ASP A 466 -36.18 -7.93 -7.25
CA ASP A 466 -35.14 -8.24 -6.25
C ASP A 466 -34.77 -7.04 -5.36
N LEU A 467 -34.21 -7.30 -4.18
CA LEU A 467 -33.77 -6.25 -3.25
C LEU A 467 -32.36 -5.75 -3.61
N HIS A 468 -32.23 -4.44 -3.85
CA HIS A 468 -30.89 -3.85 -3.90
C HIS A 468 -30.31 -3.69 -2.49
N THR A 469 -28.98 -3.57 -2.40
CA THR A 469 -28.27 -3.47 -1.10
C THR A 469 -28.68 -2.29 -0.23
N ARG A 470 -29.24 -1.22 -0.83
CA ARG A 470 -29.82 -0.11 -0.06
C ARG A 470 -31.04 -0.58 0.73
N ASP A 471 -31.83 -1.46 0.12
CA ASP A 471 -33.10 -1.98 0.60
C ASP A 471 -32.88 -3.13 1.59
N GLU A 472 -31.90 -4.02 1.35
CA GLU A 472 -31.40 -5.02 2.33
C GLU A 472 -31.13 -4.35 3.70
N ILE A 473 -30.33 -3.28 3.67
CA ILE A 473 -29.86 -2.57 4.87
C ILE A 473 -31.03 -1.90 5.58
N ARG A 474 -31.89 -1.20 4.82
CA ARG A 474 -33.06 -0.53 5.41
C ARG A 474 -34.07 -1.53 5.99
N LEU A 475 -34.27 -2.67 5.34
CA LEU A 475 -35.14 -3.72 5.86
C LEU A 475 -34.58 -4.28 7.18
N GLY A 476 -33.26 -4.49 7.27
CA GLY A 476 -32.62 -4.90 8.52
C GLY A 476 -32.76 -3.87 9.66
N GLU A 477 -32.74 -2.57 9.36
CA GLU A 477 -33.05 -1.53 10.35
C GLU A 477 -34.50 -1.64 10.85
N LEU A 478 -35.46 -1.77 9.94
CA LEU A 478 -36.89 -1.92 10.27
C LEU A 478 -37.17 -3.20 11.06
N VAL A 479 -36.56 -4.32 10.69
CA VAL A 479 -36.67 -5.59 11.43
C VAL A 479 -36.07 -5.43 12.84
N LYS A 480 -34.97 -4.69 12.99
CA LYS A 480 -34.40 -4.41 14.31
C LYS A 480 -35.27 -3.47 15.15
N GLU A 481 -35.89 -2.46 14.55
CA GLU A 481 -36.84 -1.55 15.19
C GLU A 481 -38.12 -2.29 15.66
N GLN A 482 -38.64 -3.21 14.85
CA GLN A 482 -39.91 -3.92 15.11
C GLN A 482 -39.77 -5.19 15.96
N TYR A 483 -38.73 -6.01 15.71
CA TYR A 483 -38.54 -7.32 16.33
C TYR A 483 -37.35 -7.37 17.31
N GLY A 484 -36.52 -6.32 17.38
CA GLY A 484 -35.40 -6.25 18.32
C GLY A 484 -34.18 -7.13 17.98
N THR A 485 -34.10 -7.67 16.76
CA THR A 485 -33.06 -8.63 16.34
C THR A 485 -32.15 -8.08 15.24
N ASP A 486 -30.88 -8.50 15.23
CA ASP A 486 -29.96 -8.33 14.10
C ASP A 486 -30.03 -9.51 13.11
N TYR A 487 -30.74 -10.59 13.45
CA TYR A 487 -30.79 -11.87 12.71
C TYR A 487 -32.23 -12.28 12.38
N TYR A 488 -32.51 -12.53 11.10
CA TYR A 488 -33.83 -12.93 10.59
C TYR A 488 -33.73 -13.68 9.26
N ILE A 489 -34.83 -14.32 8.87
CA ILE A 489 -34.97 -15.05 7.60
C ILE A 489 -36.00 -14.31 6.73
N LEU A 490 -35.66 -14.06 5.47
CA LEU A 490 -36.60 -13.60 4.46
C LEU A 490 -36.92 -14.78 3.54
N ASP A 491 -38.20 -15.12 3.41
CA ASP A 491 -38.68 -16.33 2.75
C ASP A 491 -39.59 -15.99 1.55
N LYS A 492 -39.75 -16.93 0.62
CA LYS A 492 -40.57 -16.77 -0.60
C LYS A 492 -40.11 -15.65 -1.53
N PHE A 493 -38.86 -15.68 -1.96
CA PHE A 493 -38.31 -14.73 -2.93
C PHE A 493 -38.94 -14.86 -4.34
N PRO A 494 -38.94 -13.79 -5.14
CA PRO A 494 -39.52 -13.80 -6.48
C PRO A 494 -38.74 -14.66 -7.48
N THR A 495 -39.45 -15.25 -8.44
CA THR A 495 -38.91 -16.15 -9.48
C THR A 495 -37.90 -15.46 -10.39
N SER A 496 -38.00 -14.13 -10.56
CA SER A 496 -37.09 -13.28 -11.32
C SER A 496 -35.66 -13.25 -10.76
N ALA A 497 -35.51 -13.38 -9.44
CA ALA A 497 -34.24 -13.23 -8.72
C ALA A 497 -33.47 -14.54 -8.52
N ARG A 498 -34.02 -15.69 -8.94
CA ARG A 498 -33.55 -17.02 -8.50
C ARG A 498 -33.05 -17.92 -9.64
N PRO A 499 -32.05 -18.79 -9.38
CA PRO A 499 -31.51 -19.72 -10.39
C PRO A 499 -32.52 -20.75 -10.91
N PHE A 500 -32.25 -21.31 -12.08
CA PHE A 500 -33.14 -22.23 -12.81
C PHE A 500 -33.59 -23.47 -12.01
N TYR A 501 -32.74 -23.96 -11.10
CA TYR A 501 -32.97 -25.15 -10.27
C TYR A 501 -33.87 -24.88 -9.05
N THR A 502 -34.35 -23.64 -8.85
CA THR A 502 -35.16 -23.26 -7.69
C THR A 502 -36.61 -23.68 -7.87
N MET A 503 -37.18 -24.40 -6.90
CA MET A 503 -38.58 -24.83 -6.94
C MET A 503 -39.54 -23.61 -6.89
N PRO A 504 -40.50 -23.49 -7.83
CA PRO A 504 -41.57 -22.48 -7.74
C PRO A 504 -42.46 -22.66 -6.49
N ASP A 505 -43.07 -21.58 -6.02
CA ASP A 505 -44.11 -21.66 -4.99
C ASP A 505 -45.39 -22.27 -5.63
N PRO A 506 -46.03 -23.28 -5.00
CA PRO A 506 -47.20 -23.95 -5.56
C PRO A 506 -48.47 -23.09 -5.60
N ASP A 507 -48.55 -22.05 -4.75
CA ASP A 507 -49.73 -21.19 -4.62
C ASP A 507 -49.62 -19.90 -5.45
N ASP A 508 -48.39 -19.42 -5.71
CA ASP A 508 -48.14 -18.19 -6.50
C ASP A 508 -46.83 -18.28 -7.31
N ASN A 509 -46.96 -18.52 -8.61
CA ASN A 509 -45.83 -18.74 -9.54
C ASN A 509 -44.88 -17.54 -9.71
N ARG A 510 -45.22 -16.37 -9.17
CA ARG A 510 -44.32 -15.20 -9.09
C ARG A 510 -43.24 -15.39 -8.03
N PHE A 511 -43.44 -16.31 -7.08
CA PHE A 511 -42.52 -16.62 -5.99
C PHE A 511 -41.98 -18.05 -6.09
N THR A 512 -40.98 -18.32 -5.25
CA THR A 512 -40.26 -19.60 -5.18
C THR A 512 -40.16 -20.09 -3.74
N ASN A 513 -39.91 -21.38 -3.56
CA ASN A 513 -39.56 -21.97 -2.26
C ASN A 513 -38.07 -21.70 -1.95
N SER A 514 -37.70 -20.42 -1.88
CA SER A 514 -36.34 -19.95 -1.60
C SER A 514 -36.32 -18.82 -0.60
N PHE A 515 -35.19 -18.72 0.11
CA PHE A 515 -35.01 -17.89 1.27
C PHE A 515 -33.57 -17.35 1.32
N ASP A 516 -33.40 -16.20 1.95
CA ASP A 516 -32.10 -15.67 2.34
C ASP A 516 -32.10 -15.39 3.84
N ILE A 517 -30.96 -15.59 4.49
CA ILE A 517 -30.77 -15.32 5.92
C ILE A 517 -29.91 -14.08 6.06
N PHE A 518 -30.32 -13.16 6.94
CA PHE A 518 -29.70 -11.84 7.10
C PHE A 518 -29.03 -11.70 8.47
N ILE A 519 -27.86 -11.05 8.49
CA ILE A 519 -27.25 -10.49 9.70
C ILE A 519 -27.00 -8.99 9.48
N ARG A 520 -27.57 -8.15 10.35
CA ARG A 520 -27.45 -6.68 10.32
C ARG A 520 -27.86 -6.06 8.97
N GLY A 521 -28.98 -6.55 8.41
CA GLY A 521 -29.52 -6.05 7.14
C GLY A 521 -28.65 -6.36 5.91
N GLN A 522 -27.86 -7.44 5.97
CA GLN A 522 -27.13 -7.95 4.80
C GLN A 522 -27.21 -9.47 4.76
N GLU A 523 -27.45 -10.00 3.56
CA GLU A 523 -27.53 -11.43 3.29
C GLU A 523 -26.21 -12.14 3.66
N ILE A 524 -26.30 -13.27 4.37
CA ILE A 524 -25.18 -14.17 4.75
C ILE A 524 -25.33 -15.57 4.16
N VAL A 525 -26.56 -16.00 3.88
CA VAL A 525 -26.93 -17.30 3.35
C VAL A 525 -27.97 -17.09 2.27
N SER A 526 -27.83 -17.78 1.15
CA SER A 526 -28.90 -17.96 0.18
C SER A 526 -29.21 -19.45 0.00
N GLY A 527 -30.49 -19.80 -0.06
CA GLY A 527 -30.94 -21.18 -0.08
C GLY A 527 -32.37 -21.37 -0.59
N GLY A 528 -32.79 -22.64 -0.68
CA GLY A 528 -34.13 -22.98 -1.13
C GLY A 528 -34.27 -24.46 -1.50
N GLN A 529 -35.52 -24.85 -1.77
CA GLN A 529 -35.86 -26.14 -2.34
C GLN A 529 -35.38 -26.22 -3.80
N ARG A 530 -34.90 -27.40 -4.17
CA ARG A 530 -34.46 -27.70 -5.54
C ARG A 530 -35.55 -28.44 -6.31
N ILE A 531 -35.54 -28.27 -7.62
CA ILE A 531 -36.38 -29.05 -8.52
C ILE A 531 -35.76 -30.44 -8.64
N HIS A 532 -36.45 -31.43 -8.08
CA HIS A 532 -36.07 -32.83 -8.13
C HIS A 532 -36.73 -33.58 -9.30
N ASP A 533 -37.83 -33.04 -9.85
CA ASP A 533 -38.47 -33.59 -11.06
C ASP A 533 -37.65 -33.24 -12.32
N PRO A 534 -37.21 -34.24 -13.11
CA PRO A 534 -36.34 -33.99 -14.26
C PRO A 534 -37.02 -33.21 -15.38
N HIS A 535 -38.35 -33.35 -15.58
CA HIS A 535 -39.05 -32.65 -16.66
C HIS A 535 -39.19 -31.16 -16.39
N MET A 536 -39.59 -30.78 -15.18
CA MET A 536 -39.64 -29.40 -14.72
C MET A 536 -38.24 -28.76 -14.71
N LEU A 537 -37.21 -29.51 -14.32
CA LEU A 537 -35.83 -29.02 -14.34
C LEU A 537 -35.36 -28.72 -15.77
N GLU A 538 -35.60 -29.63 -16.73
CA GLU A 538 -35.28 -29.39 -18.14
C GLU A 538 -36.07 -28.21 -18.74
N GLU A 539 -37.36 -28.06 -18.39
CA GLU A 539 -38.18 -26.93 -18.84
C GLU A 539 -37.61 -25.60 -18.33
N ASN A 540 -37.26 -25.52 -17.04
CA ASN A 540 -36.65 -24.33 -16.46
C ASN A 540 -35.26 -24.01 -17.01
N MET A 541 -34.43 -25.03 -17.29
CA MET A 541 -33.15 -24.84 -17.98
C MET A 541 -33.34 -24.21 -19.35
N ARG A 542 -34.24 -24.78 -20.17
CA ARG A 542 -34.57 -24.25 -21.50
C ARG A 542 -35.13 -22.83 -21.42
N ARG A 543 -35.97 -22.53 -20.42
CA ARG A 543 -36.56 -21.21 -20.16
C ARG A 543 -35.50 -20.12 -19.92
N VAL A 544 -34.38 -20.44 -19.27
CA VAL A 544 -33.27 -19.51 -19.04
C VAL A 544 -32.15 -19.59 -20.10
N GLY A 545 -32.35 -20.38 -21.17
CA GLY A 545 -31.38 -20.54 -22.26
C GLY A 545 -30.22 -21.51 -22.00
N ILE A 546 -30.29 -22.32 -20.94
CA ILE A 546 -29.34 -23.41 -20.67
C ILE A 546 -29.79 -24.66 -21.42
N ASN A 547 -28.89 -25.31 -22.16
CA ASN A 547 -29.18 -26.60 -22.81
C ASN A 547 -28.93 -27.77 -21.83
N PRO A 548 -29.96 -28.59 -21.48
CA PRO A 548 -29.78 -29.77 -20.63
C PRO A 548 -28.70 -30.74 -21.11
N ASP A 549 -28.49 -30.88 -22.43
CA ASP A 549 -27.50 -31.79 -22.99
C ASP A 549 -26.05 -31.41 -22.63
N THR A 550 -25.80 -30.16 -22.24
CA THR A 550 -24.47 -29.71 -21.77
C THR A 550 -24.18 -30.01 -20.29
N MET A 551 -25.16 -30.62 -19.60
CA MET A 551 -25.12 -31.00 -18.19
C MET A 551 -25.61 -32.45 -17.99
N GLU A 552 -25.29 -33.35 -18.92
CA GLU A 552 -25.75 -34.75 -18.93
C GLU A 552 -25.54 -35.45 -17.58
N GLU A 553 -24.31 -35.42 -17.03
CA GLU A 553 -23.94 -36.02 -15.73
C GLU A 553 -24.78 -35.51 -14.55
N TYR A 554 -25.14 -34.21 -14.56
CA TYR A 554 -26.02 -33.62 -13.54
C TYR A 554 -27.47 -34.08 -13.73
N MET A 555 -27.98 -34.08 -14.97
CA MET A 555 -29.34 -34.47 -15.30
C MET A 555 -29.62 -35.97 -15.11
N GLU A 556 -28.61 -36.84 -15.29
CA GLU A 556 -28.74 -38.28 -15.05
C GLU A 556 -29.18 -38.60 -13.61
N GLY A 557 -28.63 -37.92 -12.60
CA GLY A 557 -29.03 -38.12 -11.20
C GLY A 557 -30.52 -37.91 -10.96
N PHE A 558 -31.11 -36.85 -11.52
CA PHE A 558 -32.56 -36.59 -11.40
C PHE A 558 -33.39 -37.61 -12.19
N ARG A 559 -32.92 -38.03 -13.37
CA ARG A 559 -33.59 -39.04 -14.21
C ARG A 559 -33.58 -40.44 -13.59
N TRP A 560 -32.61 -40.75 -12.74
CA TRP A 560 -32.55 -42.01 -11.97
C TRP A 560 -33.37 -41.98 -10.68
N GLY A 561 -33.83 -40.78 -10.27
CA GLY A 561 -34.72 -40.57 -9.13
C GLY A 561 -34.04 -39.84 -7.99
N ALA A 562 -34.02 -38.50 -8.05
CA ALA A 562 -33.62 -37.67 -6.92
C ALA A 562 -34.80 -37.49 -5.94
N PRO A 563 -34.61 -37.63 -4.61
CA PRO A 563 -35.65 -37.28 -3.63
C PRO A 563 -35.88 -35.75 -3.61
N PRO A 564 -37.02 -35.27 -3.08
CA PRO A 564 -37.18 -33.85 -2.75
C PRO A 564 -36.04 -33.39 -1.84
N HIS A 565 -35.45 -32.23 -2.15
CA HIS A 565 -34.31 -31.72 -1.39
C HIS A 565 -34.25 -30.19 -1.38
N ALA A 566 -33.51 -29.67 -0.40
CA ALA A 566 -33.23 -28.25 -0.23
C ALA A 566 -31.78 -28.04 0.18
N GLY A 567 -31.26 -26.84 -0.06
CA GLY A 567 -29.87 -26.52 0.22
C GLY A 567 -29.61 -25.04 0.39
N ALA A 568 -28.40 -24.74 0.82
CA ALA A 568 -27.92 -23.39 1.01
C ALA A 568 -26.39 -23.29 0.86
N GLY A 569 -25.91 -22.07 0.65
CA GLY A 569 -24.48 -21.74 0.68
C GLY A 569 -24.24 -20.53 1.59
N VAL A 570 -23.19 -20.59 2.41
CA VAL A 570 -22.76 -19.53 3.33
C VAL A 570 -21.35 -19.06 2.94
N GLY A 571 -21.17 -17.77 2.67
CA GLY A 571 -19.84 -17.21 2.46
C GLY A 571 -19.12 -16.96 3.79
N LEU A 572 -18.13 -17.78 4.14
CA LEU A 572 -17.43 -17.73 5.44
C LEU A 572 -16.86 -16.33 5.74
N GLU A 573 -16.18 -15.72 4.78
CA GLU A 573 -15.59 -14.38 4.92
C GLU A 573 -16.66 -13.29 5.05
N ARG A 574 -17.82 -13.46 4.40
CA ARG A 574 -18.95 -12.51 4.45
C ARG A 574 -19.68 -12.60 5.79
N PHE A 575 -19.97 -13.82 6.25
CA PHE A 575 -20.50 -14.08 7.60
C PHE A 575 -19.59 -13.47 8.67
N LEU A 576 -18.28 -13.72 8.61
CA LEU A 576 -17.31 -13.17 9.56
C LEU A 576 -17.20 -11.64 9.50
N MET A 577 -17.27 -11.05 8.30
CA MET A 577 -17.27 -9.59 8.10
C MET A 577 -18.46 -8.93 8.80
N LEU A 578 -19.64 -9.52 8.72
CA LEU A 578 -20.88 -8.97 9.28
C LEU A 578 -21.01 -9.23 10.79
N LEU A 579 -20.63 -10.42 11.24
CA LEU A 579 -20.54 -10.80 12.65
C LEU A 579 -19.65 -9.84 13.45
N LEU A 580 -18.46 -9.53 12.91
CA LEU A 580 -17.46 -8.67 13.55
C LEU A 580 -17.48 -7.20 13.07
N LYS A 581 -18.45 -6.82 12.23
CA LYS A 581 -18.64 -5.47 11.67
C LYS A 581 -17.35 -4.86 11.06
N LEU A 582 -16.59 -5.66 10.30
CA LEU A 582 -15.27 -5.28 9.78
C LEU A 582 -15.32 -4.24 8.63
N GLY A 583 -16.46 -4.07 7.97
CA GLY A 583 -16.67 -3.12 6.88
C GLY A 583 -16.00 -3.45 5.53
N ASN A 584 -15.06 -4.41 5.47
CA ASN A 584 -14.44 -4.86 4.22
C ASN A 584 -14.10 -6.36 4.29
N ILE A 585 -14.59 -7.14 3.33
CA ILE A 585 -14.44 -8.60 3.28
C ILE A 585 -12.97 -9.05 3.19
N ARG A 586 -12.09 -8.21 2.63
CA ARG A 586 -10.63 -8.49 2.56
C ARG A 586 -9.98 -8.60 3.94
N LEU A 587 -10.58 -8.01 4.98
CA LEU A 587 -10.09 -8.17 6.35
C LEU A 587 -10.40 -9.57 6.90
N ALA A 588 -11.53 -10.17 6.48
CA ALA A 588 -11.96 -11.53 6.84
C ALA A 588 -11.28 -12.64 6.02
N SER A 589 -10.67 -12.35 4.87
CA SER A 589 -9.88 -13.34 4.11
C SER A 589 -8.39 -13.26 4.46
N LEU A 590 -7.75 -14.39 4.80
CA LEU A 590 -6.34 -14.42 5.23
C LEU A 590 -5.41 -13.83 4.16
N PHE A 591 -5.60 -14.26 2.92
CA PHE A 591 -4.91 -13.76 1.72
C PHE A 591 -5.91 -13.57 0.58
N TYR A 592 -6.70 -12.49 0.66
CA TYR A 592 -7.77 -12.18 -0.28
C TYR A 592 -7.38 -12.29 -1.78
N ARG A 593 -8.38 -12.59 -2.61
CA ARG A 593 -8.32 -12.42 -4.07
C ARG A 593 -9.44 -11.51 -4.53
N ASP A 594 -9.09 -10.61 -5.45
CA ASP A 594 -9.98 -9.68 -6.12
C ASP A 594 -9.45 -9.44 -7.56
N PRO A 595 -10.15 -8.70 -8.43
CA PRO A 595 -9.72 -8.48 -9.81
C PRO A 595 -8.38 -7.72 -9.99
N ARG A 596 -7.77 -7.24 -8.90
CA ARG A 596 -6.43 -6.59 -8.90
C ARG A 596 -5.32 -7.52 -8.41
N SER A 597 -5.66 -8.74 -8.03
CA SER A 597 -4.71 -9.78 -7.66
C SER A 597 -3.95 -10.29 -8.89
N PHE A 598 -2.72 -10.77 -8.70
CA PHE A 598 -1.83 -11.24 -9.78
C PHE A 598 -1.63 -10.23 -10.93
N PRO A 599 -1.16 -9.00 -10.66
CA PRO A 599 -0.89 -8.02 -11.71
C PRO A 599 0.09 -8.60 -12.74
N ALA A 600 -0.20 -8.39 -14.03
CA ALA A 600 0.59 -8.90 -15.13
C ALA A 600 2.06 -8.50 -14.97
N LYS A 601 2.95 -9.49 -14.93
CA LYS A 601 4.39 -9.24 -14.96
C LYS A 601 4.77 -8.81 -16.38
N PRO A 602 5.38 -7.63 -16.59
CA PRO A 602 5.90 -7.29 -17.90
C PRO A 602 6.96 -8.32 -18.32
N PRO A 603 7.08 -8.64 -19.62
CA PRO A 603 8.08 -9.58 -20.10
C PRO A 603 9.48 -9.09 -19.73
N THR A 604 10.33 -10.00 -19.21
CA THR A 604 11.71 -9.68 -18.84
C THR A 604 12.50 -9.28 -20.08
N LEU A 605 12.75 -7.98 -20.24
CA LEU A 605 13.58 -7.48 -21.33
C LEU A 605 15.05 -7.84 -21.08
N GLN A 606 15.75 -8.26 -22.13
CA GLN A 606 17.17 -8.55 -22.06
C GLN A 606 17.96 -7.25 -21.83
N LEU A 607 18.78 -7.22 -20.78
CA LEU A 607 19.68 -6.10 -20.48
C LEU A 607 20.67 -5.88 -21.62
N ARG A 608 21.02 -4.62 -21.89
CA ARG A 608 22.07 -4.27 -22.87
C ARG A 608 23.46 -4.66 -22.40
N HIS A 609 23.66 -4.59 -21.08
CA HIS A 609 24.87 -4.93 -20.35
C HIS A 609 24.57 -5.98 -19.27
N PRO A 610 24.38 -7.27 -19.62
CA PRO A 610 24.07 -8.33 -18.65
C PRO A 610 25.14 -8.50 -17.57
N GLU A 611 26.40 -8.19 -17.88
CA GLU A 611 27.52 -8.17 -16.93
C GLU A 611 27.40 -7.05 -15.88
N SER A 612 26.59 -6.03 -16.17
CA SER A 612 26.28 -4.89 -15.30
C SER A 612 24.89 -5.01 -14.67
N SER A 613 24.43 -6.24 -14.41
CA SER A 613 23.19 -6.52 -13.67
C SER A 613 23.26 -6.02 -12.22
N THR A 614 22.18 -5.41 -11.71
CA THR A 614 22.03 -5.09 -10.27
C THR A 614 21.33 -6.19 -9.47
N VAL A 615 20.72 -7.16 -10.16
CA VAL A 615 20.07 -8.34 -9.54
C VAL A 615 21.10 -9.42 -9.25
N GLU A 616 22.02 -9.63 -10.19
CA GLU A 616 23.13 -10.58 -10.10
C GLU A 616 24.46 -9.86 -10.39
N PRO A 617 24.91 -8.94 -9.51
CA PRO A 617 26.17 -8.25 -9.69
C PRO A 617 27.35 -9.24 -9.63
N SER A 618 28.48 -8.85 -10.22
CA SER A 618 29.66 -9.71 -10.39
C SER A 618 30.12 -10.42 -9.11
N TRP A 619 30.15 -9.71 -7.96
CA TRP A 619 30.56 -10.30 -6.68
C TRP A 619 29.59 -11.36 -6.13
N VAL A 620 28.29 -11.26 -6.44
CA VAL A 620 27.28 -12.26 -6.08
C VAL A 620 27.34 -13.45 -7.04
N ARG A 621 27.36 -13.17 -8.36
CA ARG A 621 27.42 -14.19 -9.42
C ARG A 621 28.66 -15.07 -9.30
N ASP A 622 29.82 -14.45 -9.08
CA ASP A 622 31.10 -15.13 -8.91
C ASP A 622 31.30 -15.71 -7.49
N ARG A 623 30.28 -15.62 -6.61
CA ARG A 623 30.28 -16.08 -5.20
C ARG A 623 31.42 -15.49 -4.33
N LYS A 624 31.90 -14.31 -4.66
CA LYS A 624 32.97 -13.59 -3.93
C LYS A 624 32.46 -12.93 -2.64
N GLY A 625 31.18 -12.58 -2.58
CA GLY A 625 30.56 -12.03 -1.37
C GLY A 625 29.13 -11.51 -1.60
N HIS A 626 28.51 -11.00 -0.53
CA HIS A 626 27.18 -10.37 -0.56
C HIS A 626 27.25 -8.84 -0.73
N LEU A 627 28.45 -8.26 -0.72
CA LEU A 627 28.75 -6.84 -0.90
C LEU A 627 29.92 -6.71 -1.88
N ALA A 628 29.97 -5.61 -2.63
CA ALA A 628 31.14 -5.20 -3.38
C ALA A 628 32.32 -4.97 -2.42
N PRO A 629 33.55 -5.44 -2.73
CA PRO A 629 34.73 -5.21 -1.89
C PRO A 629 35.07 -3.72 -1.71
N ASP A 630 34.89 -2.94 -2.76
CA ASP A 630 35.16 -1.50 -2.86
C ASP A 630 34.38 -0.89 -4.03
N GLU A 631 34.46 0.43 -4.21
CA GLU A 631 33.75 1.15 -5.28
C GLU A 631 34.26 0.83 -6.70
N SER A 632 35.49 0.36 -6.87
CA SER A 632 36.05 0.04 -8.21
C SER A 632 35.45 -1.23 -8.82
N HIS A 633 34.84 -2.08 -8.00
CA HIS A 633 34.11 -3.28 -8.42
C HIS A 633 32.66 -2.98 -8.84
N LEU A 634 32.17 -1.75 -8.67
CA LEU A 634 30.81 -1.35 -9.03
C LEU A 634 30.66 -1.16 -10.55
N GLN A 635 29.45 -1.41 -11.04
CA GLN A 635 29.10 -1.25 -12.45
C GLN A 635 29.30 0.22 -12.92
N PRO A 636 29.76 0.46 -14.15
CA PRO A 636 29.78 1.80 -14.74
C PRO A 636 28.40 2.44 -14.77
N ILE A 637 28.31 3.75 -14.54
CA ILE A 637 27.02 4.47 -14.52
C ILE A 637 26.38 4.45 -15.91
N GLU A 638 27.18 4.57 -16.94
CA GLU A 638 26.81 4.50 -18.35
C GLU A 638 26.10 3.16 -18.68
N HIS A 639 26.65 2.04 -18.20
CA HIS A 639 26.04 0.71 -18.36
C HIS A 639 24.72 0.60 -17.59
N LEU A 640 24.65 1.19 -16.40
CA LEU A 640 23.41 1.24 -15.61
C LEU A 640 22.33 2.12 -16.27
N ILE A 641 22.70 3.23 -16.93
CA ILE A 641 21.78 4.05 -17.73
C ILE A 641 21.27 3.25 -18.93
N ALA A 642 22.15 2.55 -19.65
CA ALA A 642 21.79 1.70 -20.79
C ALA A 642 20.93 0.47 -20.40
N ASN A 643 21.01 0.02 -19.14
CA ASN A 643 20.20 -1.09 -18.61
C ASN A 643 18.85 -0.65 -18.01
N TYR A 644 18.84 0.42 -17.21
CA TYR A 644 17.73 0.77 -16.32
C TYR A 644 17.27 2.24 -16.44
N GLY A 645 18.05 3.09 -17.10
CA GLY A 645 17.83 4.53 -17.13
C GLY A 645 16.79 5.02 -18.13
N ASP A 646 16.47 6.30 -17.98
CA ASP A 646 15.62 7.07 -18.88
C ASP A 646 16.32 8.41 -19.24
N ALA A 647 15.66 9.27 -20.01
CA ALA A 647 16.20 10.55 -20.47
C ALA A 647 16.82 11.44 -19.39
N THR A 648 16.27 11.39 -18.16
CA THR A 648 16.81 12.11 -17.01
C THR A 648 18.19 11.60 -16.60
N SER A 649 18.38 10.27 -16.64
CA SER A 649 19.61 9.58 -16.21
C SER A 649 20.81 9.89 -17.10
N THR A 650 20.61 10.22 -18.38
CA THR A 650 21.70 10.58 -19.33
C THR A 650 22.40 11.90 -18.97
N SER A 651 21.91 12.63 -17.96
CA SER A 651 22.48 13.88 -17.44
C SER A 651 23.31 13.66 -16.17
N TRP A 652 23.22 12.49 -15.53
CA TRP A 652 23.85 12.21 -14.22
C TRP A 652 25.39 12.25 -14.22
N GLY A 653 26.01 12.34 -15.40
CA GLY A 653 27.44 12.52 -15.52
C GLY A 653 27.92 13.93 -15.17
N ASP A 654 27.07 14.96 -15.29
CA ASP A 654 27.48 16.36 -15.19
C ASP A 654 27.85 16.74 -13.75
N GLU A 655 28.76 17.71 -13.57
CA GLU A 655 29.49 17.88 -12.30
C GLU A 655 28.58 18.25 -11.11
N ARG A 656 27.42 18.84 -11.40
CA ARG A 656 26.37 19.17 -10.43
C ARG A 656 25.68 17.95 -9.81
N PHE A 657 25.63 16.82 -10.52
CA PHE A 657 25.05 15.58 -10.01
C PHE A 657 26.06 14.85 -9.12
N LYS A 658 25.62 14.47 -7.92
CA LYS A 658 26.31 13.49 -7.06
C LYS A 658 25.55 12.18 -7.12
N VAL A 659 26.26 11.06 -7.10
CA VAL A 659 25.65 9.74 -7.24
C VAL A 659 25.95 8.92 -6.00
N TRP A 660 24.91 8.43 -5.35
CA TRP A 660 25.00 7.44 -4.28
C TRP A 660 24.93 6.03 -4.87
N ARG A 661 25.69 5.08 -4.30
CA ARG A 661 25.74 3.67 -4.72
C ARG A 661 25.39 2.72 -3.55
N ASP A 662 24.59 1.70 -3.82
CA ASP A 662 24.35 0.60 -2.87
C ASP A 662 25.43 -0.48 -3.03
N LEU A 663 26.31 -0.68 -2.04
CA LEU A 663 27.38 -1.69 -2.11
C LEU A 663 26.86 -3.15 -2.25
N ALA A 664 25.61 -3.43 -1.91
CA ALA A 664 25.06 -4.78 -2.01
C ALA A 664 24.61 -5.16 -3.44
N THR A 665 24.13 -4.21 -4.23
CA THR A 665 23.56 -4.44 -5.58
C THR A 665 24.29 -3.67 -6.69
N GLY A 666 25.00 -2.61 -6.32
CA GLY A 666 25.58 -1.63 -7.21
C GLY A 666 24.60 -0.61 -7.78
N ALA A 667 23.32 -0.66 -7.37
CA ALA A 667 22.28 0.30 -7.75
C ALA A 667 22.72 1.75 -7.47
N ALA A 668 22.26 2.70 -8.29
CA ALA A 668 22.63 4.10 -8.20
C ALA A 668 21.42 5.05 -8.08
N ILE A 669 21.54 6.11 -7.27
CA ILE A 669 20.59 7.23 -7.22
C ILE A 669 21.38 8.54 -7.28
N SER A 670 21.04 9.44 -8.20
CA SER A 670 21.63 10.77 -8.21
C SER A 670 20.91 11.75 -7.29
N TYR A 671 21.63 12.78 -6.86
CA TYR A 671 21.09 13.93 -6.14
C TYR A 671 21.93 15.18 -6.40
N VAL A 672 21.29 16.34 -6.35
CA VAL A 672 21.92 17.66 -6.44
C VAL A 672 21.69 18.40 -5.12
N PRO A 673 22.75 18.65 -4.31
CA PRO A 673 22.67 19.48 -3.12
C PRO A 673 22.30 20.94 -3.44
N SER A 674 21.36 21.50 -2.68
CA SER A 674 21.01 22.92 -2.73
C SER A 674 21.56 23.66 -1.51
N SER A 675 21.99 24.90 -1.71
CA SER A 675 22.41 25.86 -0.67
C SER A 675 21.35 26.10 0.44
N SER A 676 20.12 25.63 0.25
CA SER A 676 18.99 25.77 1.17
C SER A 676 18.78 24.58 2.14
N ASN A 677 19.73 23.64 2.21
CA ASN A 677 19.66 22.36 2.95
C ASN A 677 18.61 21.36 2.40
N TYR A 678 18.46 21.35 1.08
CA TYR A 678 17.66 20.39 0.33
C TYR A 678 18.56 19.60 -0.63
N ALA A 679 18.12 18.40 -1.01
CA ALA A 679 18.68 17.64 -2.10
C ALA A 679 17.57 17.33 -3.11
N VAL A 680 17.73 17.79 -4.35
CA VAL A 680 16.86 17.40 -5.47
C VAL A 680 17.34 16.05 -5.96
N ILE A 681 16.43 15.10 -6.15
CA ILE A 681 16.70 13.71 -6.56
C ILE A 681 16.05 13.52 -7.94
N PRO A 682 16.79 13.66 -9.05
CA PRO A 682 16.22 13.67 -10.39
C PRO A 682 16.23 12.28 -11.04
N GLY A 683 15.04 11.79 -11.37
CA GLY A 683 14.83 10.52 -12.07
C GLY A 683 14.71 9.32 -11.14
N ASP A 684 14.49 8.15 -11.74
CA ASP A 684 14.34 6.89 -11.03
C ASP A 684 15.70 6.29 -10.60
N PRO A 685 15.73 5.39 -9.59
CA PRO A 685 16.92 4.62 -9.25
C PRO A 685 17.40 3.76 -10.43
N LEU A 686 18.69 3.79 -10.74
CA LEU A 686 19.30 2.91 -11.74
C LEU A 686 19.52 1.51 -11.16
N CYS A 687 18.46 0.71 -11.21
CA CYS A 687 18.46 -0.72 -10.91
C CYS A 687 17.19 -1.40 -11.46
N ASP A 688 17.10 -2.71 -11.35
CA ASP A 688 15.88 -3.45 -11.65
C ASP A 688 14.71 -2.96 -10.78
N ALA A 689 13.53 -2.74 -11.38
CA ALA A 689 12.35 -2.19 -10.70
C ALA A 689 11.92 -2.98 -9.45
N ARG A 690 12.22 -4.29 -9.38
CA ARG A 690 11.98 -5.13 -8.19
C ARG A 690 12.76 -4.63 -6.96
N GLN A 691 13.86 -3.91 -7.17
CA GLN A 691 14.76 -3.41 -6.13
C GLN A 691 14.40 -2.00 -5.64
N TYR A 692 13.59 -1.23 -6.38
CA TYR A 692 13.27 0.19 -6.08
C TYR A 692 12.88 0.42 -4.62
N SER A 693 11.94 -0.37 -4.08
CA SER A 693 11.45 -0.21 -2.70
C SER A 693 12.55 -0.35 -1.64
N ARG A 694 13.57 -1.18 -1.89
CA ARG A 694 14.72 -1.36 -1.01
C ARG A 694 15.74 -0.25 -1.22
N VAL A 695 16.11 0.03 -2.47
CA VAL A 695 17.17 0.98 -2.83
C VAL A 695 16.77 2.41 -2.43
N ILE A 696 15.54 2.84 -2.70
CA ILE A 696 14.97 4.13 -2.22
C ILE A 696 15.05 4.22 -0.70
N THR A 697 14.67 3.15 0.01
CA THR A 697 14.69 3.14 1.48
C THR A 697 16.10 3.25 2.05
N GLN A 698 17.07 2.53 1.48
CA GLN A 698 18.48 2.58 1.88
C GLN A 698 19.09 3.96 1.63
N PHE A 699 18.84 4.54 0.45
CA PHE A 699 19.29 5.88 0.10
C PHE A 699 18.73 6.96 1.03
N LEU A 700 17.43 6.93 1.35
CA LEU A 700 16.81 7.88 2.27
C LEU A 700 17.33 7.73 3.71
N GLN A 701 17.70 6.52 4.14
CA GLN A 701 18.37 6.29 5.43
C GLN A 701 19.80 6.85 5.42
N TRP A 702 20.57 6.58 4.36
CA TRP A 702 21.91 7.13 4.17
C TRP A 702 21.90 8.66 4.16
N MET A 703 21.03 9.29 3.37
CA MET A 703 20.90 10.75 3.28
C MET A 703 20.58 11.37 4.65
N ARG A 704 19.67 10.76 5.42
CA ARG A 704 19.35 11.21 6.78
C ARG A 704 20.55 11.14 7.72
N ARG A 705 21.38 10.09 7.61
CA ARG A 705 22.51 9.84 8.50
C ARG A 705 23.73 10.69 8.16
N GLU A 706 24.15 10.69 6.89
CA GLU A 706 25.42 11.28 6.46
C GLU A 706 25.31 12.75 6.01
N THR A 707 24.22 13.15 5.37
CA THR A 707 24.13 14.49 4.73
C THR A 707 23.15 15.45 5.41
N LYS A 708 22.14 14.92 6.10
CA LYS A 708 21.06 15.68 6.76
C LYS A 708 20.23 16.58 5.82
N TYR A 709 20.35 16.41 4.50
CA TYR A 709 19.56 17.15 3.51
C TYR A 709 18.08 16.72 3.54
N LYS A 710 17.20 17.66 3.17
CA LYS A 710 15.79 17.36 2.94
C LYS A 710 15.55 16.91 1.49
N PRO A 711 15.03 15.69 1.25
CA PRO A 711 14.84 15.18 -0.10
C PRO A 711 13.62 15.79 -0.79
N ILE A 712 13.76 16.12 -2.08
CA ILE A 712 12.66 16.35 -3.03
C ILE A 712 12.93 15.46 -4.24
N TRP A 713 12.04 14.52 -4.51
CA TRP A 713 12.12 13.69 -5.71
C TRP A 713 11.48 14.42 -6.90
N LEU A 714 12.15 14.40 -8.04
CA LEU A 714 11.81 15.15 -9.23
C LEU A 714 11.94 14.22 -10.44
N LEU A 715 11.09 14.38 -11.45
CA LEU A 715 11.13 13.56 -12.68
C LEU A 715 11.01 12.04 -12.41
N CYS A 716 10.29 11.64 -11.36
CA CYS A 716 10.09 10.21 -11.05
C CYS A 716 8.90 9.61 -11.82
N SER A 717 9.03 8.34 -12.20
CA SER A 717 7.99 7.59 -12.89
C SER A 717 6.78 7.30 -11.96
N PRO A 718 5.62 6.90 -12.52
CA PRO A 718 4.49 6.42 -11.71
C PRO A 718 4.85 5.30 -10.73
N GLN A 719 5.86 4.47 -11.02
CA GLN A 719 6.27 3.35 -10.16
C GLN A 719 7.02 3.83 -8.92
N VAL A 720 7.94 4.78 -9.08
CA VAL A 720 8.67 5.40 -7.96
C VAL A 720 7.74 6.32 -7.17
N GLU A 721 6.87 7.08 -7.85
CA GLU A 721 5.82 7.88 -7.21
C GLU A 721 4.94 7.03 -6.30
N ALA A 722 4.44 5.88 -6.77
CA ALA A 722 3.59 5.01 -5.97
C ALA A 722 4.32 4.45 -4.73
N ILE A 723 5.63 4.16 -4.82
CA ILE A 723 6.44 3.75 -3.67
C ILE A 723 6.53 4.90 -2.64
N LEU A 724 6.82 6.12 -3.08
CA LEU A 724 6.92 7.29 -2.21
C LEU A 724 5.54 7.65 -1.60
N GLY A 725 4.48 7.63 -2.40
CA GLY A 725 3.11 8.00 -2.02
C GLY A 725 2.40 6.96 -1.16
N GLU A 726 2.35 5.70 -1.60
CA GLU A 726 1.59 4.64 -0.93
C GLU A 726 2.34 4.01 0.26
N LYS A 727 3.67 3.82 0.15
CA LYS A 727 4.46 3.18 1.21
C LYS A 727 5.06 4.18 2.19
N LEU A 728 5.56 5.33 1.71
CA LEU A 728 6.20 6.33 2.57
C LEU A 728 5.29 7.52 2.92
N GLY A 729 4.08 7.60 2.36
CA GLY A 729 3.11 8.65 2.67
C GLY A 729 3.49 10.04 2.15
N TRP A 730 4.36 10.12 1.14
CA TRP A 730 4.77 11.38 0.51
C TRP A 730 3.61 11.99 -0.28
N ARG A 731 3.70 13.31 -0.51
CA ARG A 731 2.78 14.03 -1.40
C ARG A 731 3.42 14.14 -2.78
N SER A 732 2.61 14.08 -3.82
CA SER A 732 3.07 14.15 -5.19
C SER A 732 2.12 14.92 -6.10
N LEU A 733 2.67 15.45 -7.18
CA LEU A 733 1.94 16.08 -8.27
C LEU A 733 2.70 15.85 -9.58
N SER A 734 1.98 15.84 -10.70
CA SER A 734 2.59 15.91 -12.03
C SER A 734 2.25 17.25 -12.68
N CYS A 735 3.26 17.87 -13.27
CA CYS A 735 3.17 19.06 -14.12
C CYS A 735 4.28 19.01 -15.19
N ILE A 736 4.76 17.79 -15.48
CA ILE A 736 5.92 17.46 -16.29
C ILE A 736 5.62 16.09 -16.91
N ALA A 737 5.93 15.90 -18.18
CA ALA A 737 5.83 14.61 -18.87
C ALA A 737 7.07 14.37 -19.74
N GLU A 738 7.44 13.11 -19.91
CA GLU A 738 8.49 12.67 -20.83
C GLU A 738 7.87 12.55 -22.23
N GLU A 739 8.34 13.35 -23.20
CA GLU A 739 7.70 13.46 -24.53
C GLU A 739 8.18 12.34 -25.47
N ARG A 740 7.43 11.23 -25.55
CA ARG A 740 7.81 10.00 -26.27
C ARG A 740 7.14 9.84 -27.63
N VAL A 741 7.89 9.37 -28.62
CA VAL A 741 7.45 8.99 -29.97
C VAL A 741 7.61 7.47 -30.13
N ASP A 742 6.61 6.82 -30.75
CA ASP A 742 6.76 5.49 -31.35
C ASP A 742 7.38 5.68 -32.75
N PRO A 743 8.69 5.39 -32.92
CA PRO A 743 9.40 5.69 -34.16
C PRO A 743 8.92 4.81 -35.33
N SER A 744 8.20 3.72 -35.06
CA SER A 744 7.64 2.84 -36.11
C SER A 744 6.44 3.46 -36.85
N ARG A 745 5.75 4.43 -36.25
CA ARG A 745 4.51 5.01 -36.79
C ARG A 745 4.71 6.15 -37.80
N ASN A 746 5.94 6.60 -38.01
CA ASN A 746 6.38 7.60 -39.01
C ASN A 746 5.40 8.78 -39.26
N GLN A 747 4.81 9.35 -38.21
CA GLN A 747 3.77 10.39 -38.34
C GLN A 747 4.27 11.68 -39.01
N ALA A 748 5.57 11.93 -38.94
CA ALA A 748 6.26 13.00 -39.67
C ALA A 748 6.02 12.95 -41.19
N ALA A 749 5.80 11.77 -41.77
CA ALA A 749 5.50 11.61 -43.20
C ALA A 749 4.05 11.99 -43.57
N SER A 750 3.13 11.99 -42.60
CA SER A 750 1.74 12.43 -42.77
C SER A 750 1.52 13.92 -42.49
N ASP A 751 2.48 14.61 -41.86
CA ASP A 751 2.40 16.06 -41.63
C ASP A 751 2.83 16.86 -42.88
N GLY A 752 1.90 17.62 -43.44
CA GLY A 752 2.11 18.40 -44.66
C GLY A 752 3.01 19.63 -44.52
N GLU A 753 3.36 20.05 -43.30
CA GLU A 753 4.34 21.12 -43.06
C GLU A 753 5.75 20.55 -43.00
N ILE A 754 5.97 19.48 -42.23
CA ILE A 754 7.24 18.77 -42.13
C ILE A 754 7.65 18.23 -43.50
N ALA A 755 6.75 17.55 -44.22
CA ALA A 755 7.01 17.05 -45.57
C ALA A 755 7.32 18.15 -46.60
N ARG A 756 6.96 19.42 -46.34
CA ARG A 756 7.33 20.57 -47.19
C ARG A 756 8.73 21.08 -46.86
N LYS A 757 9.05 21.16 -45.57
CA LYS A 757 10.36 21.58 -45.06
C LYS A 757 11.48 20.59 -45.43
N ILE A 758 11.20 19.29 -45.35
CA ILE A 758 12.14 18.24 -45.79
C ILE A 758 12.45 18.39 -47.28
N ARG A 759 11.42 18.50 -48.14
CA ARG A 759 11.62 18.73 -49.59
C ARG A 759 12.38 20.01 -49.92
N HIS A 760 12.23 21.07 -49.11
CA HIS A 760 13.03 22.28 -49.27
C HIS A 760 14.50 22.01 -48.92
N SER A 761 14.78 21.36 -47.79
CA SER A 761 16.15 20.94 -47.41
C SER A 761 16.80 20.03 -48.46
N GLU A 762 16.04 19.12 -49.08
CA GLU A 762 16.50 18.30 -50.21
C GLU A 762 16.81 19.16 -51.45
N SER A 763 15.95 20.13 -51.79
CA SER A 763 16.16 21.03 -52.95
C SER A 763 17.38 21.96 -52.79
N GLU A 764 17.70 22.36 -51.55
CA GLU A 764 18.92 23.09 -51.24
C GLU A 764 20.18 22.21 -51.34
N GLY A 765 20.03 20.88 -51.51
CA GLY A 765 21.12 19.93 -51.71
C GLY A 765 21.84 19.53 -50.42
N ILE A 766 21.13 19.56 -49.29
CA ILE A 766 21.68 19.18 -47.98
C ILE A 766 21.92 17.67 -47.93
N LYS A 767 23.14 17.27 -47.57
CA LYS A 767 23.53 15.87 -47.40
C LYS A 767 23.51 15.49 -45.92
N LEU A 768 22.68 14.51 -45.58
CA LEU A 768 22.69 13.88 -44.27
C LEU A 768 23.79 12.81 -44.18
N VAL A 769 24.45 12.72 -43.03
CA VAL A 769 25.43 11.68 -42.70
C VAL A 769 25.02 11.03 -41.38
N SER A 770 25.09 9.70 -41.34
CA SER A 770 24.80 8.88 -40.16
C SER A 770 26.01 8.01 -39.87
N MET A 771 26.50 8.03 -38.63
CA MET A 771 27.53 7.08 -38.17
C MET A 771 26.87 5.72 -37.88
N ASN A 772 27.65 4.67 -37.66
CA ASN A 772 27.12 3.47 -37.01
C ASN A 772 26.85 3.74 -35.52
N GLN A 773 25.99 2.94 -34.89
CA GLN A 773 25.71 3.09 -33.45
C GLN A 773 26.98 2.77 -32.64
N GLY A 774 27.32 3.64 -31.68
CA GLY A 774 28.55 3.54 -30.89
C GLY A 774 29.83 4.01 -31.61
N GLU A 775 29.78 4.30 -32.91
CA GLU A 775 30.92 4.80 -33.67
C GLU A 775 31.17 6.28 -33.37
N MET A 776 32.43 6.62 -33.09
CA MET A 776 32.85 8.00 -32.85
C MET A 776 32.95 8.77 -34.18
N VAL A 777 32.38 9.99 -34.22
CA VAL A 777 32.55 10.91 -35.35
C VAL A 777 34.05 11.21 -35.57
N PRO A 778 34.55 11.24 -36.83
CA PRO A 778 35.94 11.59 -37.14
C PRO A 778 36.37 12.93 -36.53
N GLU A 779 37.61 12.99 -36.05
CA GLU A 779 38.11 14.12 -35.25
C GLU A 779 37.97 15.49 -35.94
N ASN A 780 38.35 15.57 -37.21
CA ASN A 780 38.21 16.76 -38.06
C ASN A 780 36.75 17.21 -38.30
N ILE A 781 35.76 16.35 -38.05
CA ILE A 781 34.33 16.69 -38.11
C ILE A 781 33.81 17.06 -36.72
N ARG A 782 34.31 16.42 -35.64
CA ARG A 782 34.01 16.83 -34.25
C ARG A 782 34.42 18.28 -34.00
N GLU A 783 35.64 18.67 -34.36
CA GLU A 783 36.13 20.05 -34.21
C GLU A 783 35.21 21.07 -34.91
N LYS A 784 34.73 20.76 -36.12
CA LYS A 784 33.78 21.60 -36.85
C LYS A 784 32.41 21.67 -36.16
N ILE A 785 31.93 20.56 -35.61
CA ILE A 785 30.66 20.50 -34.86
C ILE A 785 30.78 21.29 -33.55
N ASP A 786 31.89 21.14 -32.82
CA ASP A 786 32.15 21.86 -31.58
C ASP A 786 32.26 23.37 -31.81
N GLN A 787 32.94 23.81 -32.88
CA GLN A 787 32.94 25.22 -33.28
C GLN A 787 31.51 25.73 -33.55
N ARG A 788 30.69 24.99 -34.31
CA ARG A 788 29.30 25.40 -34.58
C ARG A 788 28.41 25.36 -33.33
N ILE A 789 28.70 24.51 -32.35
CA ILE A 789 28.07 24.54 -31.02
C ILE A 789 28.45 25.82 -30.27
N GLN A 790 29.70 26.28 -30.33
CA GLN A 790 30.11 27.57 -29.76
C GLN A 790 29.49 28.77 -30.49
N ASP A 791 29.38 28.72 -31.82
CA ASP A 791 28.69 29.74 -32.60
C ASP A 791 27.19 29.80 -32.24
N TRP A 792 26.56 28.66 -31.95
CA TRP A 792 25.18 28.58 -31.48
C TRP A 792 24.99 28.97 -30.01
N LEU A 793 25.98 28.73 -29.14
CA LEU A 793 26.01 29.23 -27.76
C LEU A 793 26.09 30.76 -27.74
N SER A 794 27.03 31.35 -28.49
CA SER A 794 27.28 32.79 -28.52
C SER A 794 26.15 33.61 -29.16
N ASN A 795 25.41 33.05 -30.12
CA ASN A 795 24.27 33.71 -30.76
C ASN A 795 22.92 33.54 -30.00
N ARG A 796 22.87 32.75 -28.92
CA ARG A 796 21.61 32.51 -28.17
C ARG A 796 21.19 33.73 -27.33
N LYS A 797 19.88 33.95 -27.23
CA LYS A 797 19.25 35.03 -26.45
C LYS A 797 18.21 34.46 -25.48
N GLY A 798 18.31 34.85 -24.21
CA GLY A 798 17.39 34.47 -23.12
C GLY A 798 17.82 33.23 -22.34
N THR A 799 17.42 33.18 -21.07
CA THR A 799 17.66 32.05 -20.16
C THR A 799 16.96 30.78 -20.65
N GLN A 800 17.66 29.63 -20.64
CA GLN A 800 17.07 28.34 -20.99
C GLN A 800 17.15 27.39 -19.80
N VAL A 801 16.01 26.77 -19.47
CA VAL A 801 15.98 25.63 -18.56
C VAL A 801 16.46 24.39 -19.30
N HIS A 802 17.54 23.75 -18.84
CA HIS A 802 17.97 22.45 -19.33
C HIS A 802 18.60 21.54 -18.27
N LEU A 803 18.41 20.23 -18.44
CA LEU A 803 18.81 19.22 -17.46
C LEU A 803 20.31 18.85 -17.51
N SER A 804 20.99 19.09 -18.63
CA SER A 804 22.38 18.68 -18.84
C SER A 804 23.24 19.71 -19.57
N GLU A 805 24.52 19.70 -19.25
CA GLU A 805 25.57 20.42 -19.99
C GLU A 805 25.70 19.89 -21.43
N ILE A 806 26.24 20.70 -22.35
CA ILE A 806 26.48 20.27 -23.74
C ILE A 806 27.83 19.56 -23.82
N ARG A 807 27.82 18.24 -23.60
CA ARG A 807 29.00 17.36 -23.75
C ARG A 807 28.70 16.23 -24.77
N PRO A 808 28.67 16.50 -26.09
CA PRO A 808 28.18 15.56 -27.11
C PRO A 808 28.98 14.26 -27.24
N TRP A 809 30.29 14.31 -27.01
CA TRP A 809 31.22 13.18 -27.18
C TRP A 809 31.34 12.28 -25.94
N ARG A 810 30.74 12.68 -24.81
CA ARG A 810 30.73 11.86 -23.60
C ARG A 810 29.86 10.63 -23.83
N ASP A 811 30.32 9.48 -23.34
CA ASP A 811 29.57 8.22 -23.38
C ASP A 811 29.27 7.75 -24.83
N HIS A 812 30.22 7.97 -25.75
CA HIS A 812 30.05 7.73 -27.18
C HIS A 812 29.60 6.30 -27.55
N ALA A 813 30.01 5.29 -26.78
CA ALA A 813 29.59 3.90 -26.98
C ALA A 813 28.06 3.72 -26.89
N HIS A 814 27.38 4.57 -26.12
CA HIS A 814 25.92 4.62 -25.99
C HIS A 814 25.32 5.83 -26.74
N ARG A 815 26.03 6.38 -27.74
CA ARG A 815 25.54 7.45 -28.61
C ARG A 815 25.41 6.99 -30.06
N TRP A 816 24.59 7.71 -30.80
CA TRP A 816 24.46 7.57 -32.25
C TRP A 816 24.38 8.95 -32.88
N TYR A 817 25.35 9.25 -33.75
CA TYR A 817 25.57 10.59 -34.27
C TYR A 817 25.09 10.76 -35.71
N PHE A 818 24.46 11.89 -35.95
CA PHE A 818 23.96 12.33 -37.24
C PHE A 818 24.37 13.80 -37.45
N TYR A 819 24.77 14.17 -38.66
CA TYR A 819 25.01 15.57 -39.01
C TYR A 819 24.60 15.86 -40.46
N ALA A 820 24.25 17.11 -40.73
CA ALA A 820 23.88 17.60 -42.05
C ALA A 820 24.98 18.54 -42.57
N VAL A 821 25.32 18.44 -43.86
CA VAL A 821 26.22 19.38 -44.55
C VAL A 821 25.57 19.97 -45.80
N ASP A 822 25.92 21.21 -46.11
CA ASP A 822 25.60 21.86 -47.38
C ASP A 822 26.59 21.48 -48.50
N LYS A 823 26.41 22.09 -49.68
CA LYS A 823 27.22 21.86 -50.88
C LYS A 823 28.67 22.28 -50.68
N GLU A 824 28.89 23.26 -49.81
CA GLU A 824 30.18 23.83 -49.42
C GLU A 824 30.89 22.99 -48.33
N GLY A 825 30.24 21.95 -47.80
CA GLY A 825 30.78 21.04 -46.79
C GLY A 825 30.76 21.62 -45.36
N THR A 826 29.92 22.63 -45.13
CA THR A 826 29.70 23.31 -43.86
C THR A 826 28.59 22.61 -43.07
N ILE A 827 28.78 22.44 -41.75
CA ILE A 827 27.84 21.68 -40.89
C ILE A 827 26.58 22.52 -40.60
N CYS A 828 25.43 22.11 -41.13
CA CYS A 828 24.17 22.83 -40.94
C CYS A 828 23.41 22.42 -39.66
N ALA A 829 23.42 21.13 -39.32
CA ALA A 829 22.74 20.62 -38.14
C ALA A 829 23.44 19.38 -37.58
N PHE A 830 23.17 19.09 -36.30
CA PHE A 830 23.71 17.94 -35.57
C PHE A 830 22.64 17.32 -34.68
N VAL A 831 22.52 15.99 -34.71
CA VAL A 831 21.65 15.22 -33.82
C VAL A 831 22.47 14.09 -33.18
N ALA A 832 22.30 13.92 -31.87
CA ALA A 832 22.86 12.79 -31.14
C ALA A 832 21.73 12.07 -30.39
N LEU A 833 21.55 10.78 -30.70
CA LEU A 833 20.70 9.90 -29.90
C LEU A 833 21.53 9.31 -28.76
N ALA A 834 20.92 9.14 -27.59
CA ALA A 834 21.47 8.43 -26.44
C ALA A 834 20.69 7.13 -26.21
N THR A 835 21.41 6.05 -25.92
CA THR A 835 20.82 4.74 -25.60
C THR A 835 20.26 4.76 -24.18
N LEU A 836 19.00 4.37 -24.02
CA LEU A 836 18.33 4.20 -22.72
C LEU A 836 18.12 2.72 -22.41
N SER A 837 17.45 2.41 -21.30
CA SER A 837 17.01 1.03 -21.00
C SER A 837 16.29 0.36 -22.18
N PRO A 838 16.24 -0.99 -22.22
CA PRO A 838 15.44 -1.71 -23.21
C PRO A 838 13.95 -1.31 -23.24
N SER A 839 13.38 -0.83 -22.12
CA SER A 839 11.98 -0.37 -22.06
C SER A 839 11.78 1.04 -22.60
N HIS A 840 12.74 1.96 -22.38
CA HIS A 840 12.62 3.37 -22.79
C HIS A 840 13.20 3.64 -24.19
N GLY A 841 14.06 2.75 -24.70
CA GLY A 841 14.58 2.78 -26.07
C GLY A 841 15.76 3.75 -26.23
N MET A 842 15.52 4.94 -26.79
CA MET A 842 16.55 5.97 -26.99
C MET A 842 16.03 7.39 -26.68
N GLN A 843 16.93 8.34 -26.46
CA GLN A 843 16.62 9.77 -26.31
C GLN A 843 17.25 10.57 -27.46
N VAL A 844 16.53 11.52 -28.06
CA VAL A 844 17.16 12.63 -28.82
C VAL A 844 17.78 13.57 -27.78
N LYS A 845 19.04 13.33 -27.43
CA LYS A 845 19.75 14.04 -26.35
C LYS A 845 20.20 15.43 -26.78
N TYR A 846 20.67 15.55 -28.02
CA TYR A 846 21.03 16.81 -28.64
C TYR A 846 20.42 16.90 -30.05
N SER A 847 19.89 18.07 -30.39
CA SER A 847 19.38 18.41 -31.72
C SER A 847 19.64 19.89 -31.95
N PHE A 848 20.71 20.21 -32.66
CA PHE A 848 21.14 21.59 -32.92
C PHE A 848 20.87 21.96 -34.37
N ASP A 849 20.15 23.07 -34.55
CA ASP A 849 20.04 23.81 -35.80
C ASP A 849 21.01 25.00 -35.71
N PHE A 850 22.04 25.00 -36.53
CA PHE A 850 23.12 25.98 -36.40
C PHE A 850 22.80 27.31 -37.11
N PRO A 851 23.37 28.45 -36.66
CA PRO A 851 23.12 29.74 -37.31
C PRO A 851 23.50 29.71 -38.79
N GLY A 852 22.63 30.25 -39.66
CA GLY A 852 22.85 30.31 -41.11
C GLY A 852 22.36 29.08 -41.90
N SER A 853 21.80 28.07 -41.25
CA SER A 853 21.31 26.85 -41.91
C SER A 853 20.01 27.09 -42.72
N PRO A 854 19.83 26.40 -43.87
CA PRO A 854 18.58 26.46 -44.62
C PRO A 854 17.36 25.97 -43.83
N ASN A 855 16.19 26.51 -44.16
CA ASN A 855 14.94 26.17 -43.48
C ASN A 855 14.55 24.71 -43.74
N GLY A 856 14.19 23.99 -42.68
CA GLY A 856 13.76 22.58 -42.75
C GLY A 856 14.86 21.54 -42.54
N VAL A 857 16.13 21.96 -42.37
CA VAL A 857 17.24 21.03 -42.12
C VAL A 857 17.08 20.26 -40.80
N ILE A 858 16.61 20.93 -39.74
CA ILE A 858 16.42 20.28 -38.44
C ILE A 858 15.26 19.27 -38.46
N GLU A 859 14.14 19.58 -39.12
CA GLU A 859 13.07 18.62 -39.41
C GLU A 859 13.59 17.39 -40.16
N HIS A 860 14.42 17.61 -41.19
CA HIS A 860 14.96 16.56 -42.04
C HIS A 860 15.89 15.61 -41.28
N ILE A 861 16.89 16.13 -40.57
CA ILE A 861 17.84 15.30 -39.82
C ILE A 861 17.21 14.58 -38.62
N VAL A 862 16.29 15.22 -37.89
CA VAL A 862 15.59 14.58 -36.76
C VAL A 862 14.67 13.46 -37.27
N THR A 863 13.92 13.70 -38.35
CA THR A 863 13.06 12.67 -38.96
C THR A 863 13.90 11.49 -39.46
N HIS A 864 15.04 11.76 -40.11
CA HIS A 864 15.98 10.72 -40.57
C HIS A 864 16.57 9.91 -39.40
N ALA A 865 16.96 10.56 -38.30
CA ALA A 865 17.45 9.86 -37.11
C ALA A 865 16.37 8.95 -36.48
N ILE A 866 15.12 9.42 -36.38
CA ILE A 866 13.98 8.64 -35.89
C ILE A 866 13.72 7.42 -36.79
N GLN A 867 13.69 7.61 -38.11
CA GLN A 867 13.48 6.51 -39.07
C GLN A 867 14.65 5.51 -39.07
N THR A 868 15.89 5.97 -38.87
CA THR A 868 17.05 5.09 -38.77
C THR A 868 16.98 4.24 -37.49
N ALA A 869 16.59 4.83 -36.35
CA ALA A 869 16.33 4.10 -35.12
C ALA A 869 15.18 3.08 -35.26
N ALA A 870 14.09 3.43 -35.95
CA ALA A 870 12.97 2.52 -36.23
C ALA A 870 13.42 1.28 -37.01
N ARG A 871 14.22 1.47 -38.07
CA ARG A 871 14.78 0.35 -38.88
C ARG A 871 15.69 -0.57 -38.09
N SER A 872 16.32 -0.07 -37.03
CA SER A 872 17.14 -0.84 -36.09
C SER A 872 16.35 -1.48 -34.93
N GLY A 873 15.00 -1.47 -34.99
CA GLY A 873 14.15 -2.14 -34.01
C GLY A 873 13.91 -1.36 -32.71
N VAL A 874 14.28 -0.08 -32.65
CA VAL A 874 13.94 0.80 -31.52
C VAL A 874 12.42 1.02 -31.50
N LYS A 875 11.76 0.77 -30.36
CA LYS A 875 10.30 0.83 -30.20
C LYS A 875 9.78 2.09 -29.48
N SER A 876 10.69 2.86 -28.88
CA SER A 876 10.40 4.09 -28.14
C SER A 876 11.56 5.04 -28.29
N LEU A 877 11.27 6.31 -28.55
CA LEU A 877 12.24 7.39 -28.56
C LEU A 877 11.67 8.57 -27.78
N THR A 878 12.47 9.27 -26.98
CA THR A 878 12.02 10.46 -26.24
C THR A 878 12.83 11.72 -26.53
N PHE A 879 12.21 12.89 -26.40
CA PHE A 879 12.85 14.20 -26.50
C PHE A 879 13.23 14.83 -25.15
N GLY A 880 13.06 14.09 -24.04
CA GLY A 880 13.26 14.61 -22.69
C GLY A 880 11.98 15.15 -22.05
N ALA A 881 12.00 15.31 -20.74
CA ALA A 881 10.93 15.92 -19.95
C ALA A 881 10.56 17.35 -20.42
N GLY A 882 9.27 17.57 -20.69
CA GLY A 882 8.64 18.85 -21.00
C GLY A 882 7.58 19.23 -19.95
N ALA A 883 7.19 20.51 -19.91
CA ALA A 883 6.14 20.99 -19.01
C ALA A 883 4.74 20.74 -19.61
N THR A 884 3.83 20.14 -18.84
CA THR A 884 2.47 19.85 -19.30
C THR A 884 1.58 21.10 -19.28
N THR A 885 0.48 21.08 -20.04
CA THR A 885 -0.52 22.16 -20.05
C THR A 885 -1.31 22.27 -18.74
N THR A 886 -1.41 21.17 -17.99
CA THR A 886 -2.21 21.04 -16.77
C THR A 886 -1.38 20.40 -15.64
N LEU A 887 -1.72 20.75 -14.40
CA LEU A 887 -1.18 20.12 -13.19
C LEU A 887 -2.18 19.06 -12.70
N THR A 888 -1.71 17.84 -12.47
CA THR A 888 -2.52 16.74 -11.91
C THR A 888 -2.03 16.38 -10.49
N PRO A 889 -2.94 16.21 -9.51
CA PRO A 889 -2.56 15.75 -8.17
C PRO A 889 -2.21 14.25 -8.20
N GLY A 890 -1.14 13.87 -7.51
CA GLY A 890 -0.79 12.47 -7.23
C GLY A 890 -1.26 12.02 -5.85
N HIS A 891 -0.60 11.00 -5.30
CA HIS A 891 -0.86 10.50 -3.95
C HIS A 891 -0.81 11.60 -2.86
N ASN A 892 -1.71 11.45 -1.88
CA ASN A 892 -1.82 12.29 -0.69
C ASN A 892 -2.11 13.79 -0.93
N MET A 893 -2.57 14.18 -2.12
CA MET A 893 -2.97 15.55 -2.48
C MET A 893 -4.48 15.65 -2.74
N HIS A 894 -5.22 16.24 -1.79
CA HIS A 894 -6.68 16.36 -1.86
C HIS A 894 -7.19 17.75 -1.41
N GLY A 895 -8.44 18.08 -1.77
CA GLY A 895 -9.17 19.25 -1.27
C GLY A 895 -8.96 20.55 -2.06
N ALA A 896 -9.60 21.63 -1.58
CA ALA A 896 -9.70 22.91 -2.30
C ALA A 896 -8.35 23.56 -2.67
N LYS A 897 -7.29 23.33 -1.88
CA LYS A 897 -5.93 23.85 -2.14
C LYS A 897 -5.34 23.31 -3.45
N VAL A 898 -5.74 22.12 -3.90
CA VAL A 898 -5.29 21.54 -5.17
C VAL A 898 -5.85 22.34 -6.36
N LYS A 899 -7.15 22.66 -6.36
CA LYS A 899 -7.79 23.44 -7.44
C LYS A 899 -7.16 24.83 -7.60
N MET A 900 -6.77 25.47 -6.49
CA MET A 900 -6.05 26.75 -6.51
C MET A 900 -4.65 26.63 -7.15
N LEU A 901 -3.90 25.58 -6.79
CA LEU A 901 -2.59 25.28 -7.39
C LEU A 901 -2.68 25.00 -8.89
N GLN A 902 -3.69 24.24 -9.33
CA GLN A 902 -3.94 23.97 -10.75
C GLN A 902 -4.16 25.26 -11.53
N HIS A 903 -5.10 26.10 -11.08
CA HIS A 903 -5.39 27.37 -11.73
C HIS A 903 -4.18 28.31 -11.78
N THR A 904 -3.40 28.38 -10.70
CA THR A 904 -2.17 29.19 -10.64
C THR A 904 -1.12 28.67 -11.61
N TYR A 905 -0.93 27.35 -11.70
CA TYR A 905 0.00 26.75 -12.65
C TYR A 905 -0.42 26.99 -14.11
N GLU A 906 -1.71 26.83 -14.44
CA GLU A 906 -2.23 27.09 -15.79
C GLU A 906 -2.04 28.55 -16.22
N THR A 907 -2.22 29.52 -15.31
CA THR A 907 -1.94 30.93 -15.58
C THR A 907 -0.46 31.17 -15.86
N LEU A 908 0.43 30.60 -15.04
CA LEU A 908 1.88 30.73 -15.21
C LEU A 908 2.37 30.04 -16.50
N ALA A 909 1.91 28.83 -16.80
CA ALA A 909 2.28 28.08 -18.00
C ALA A 909 1.90 28.83 -19.30
N LYS A 910 0.73 29.49 -19.31
CA LYS A 910 0.30 30.38 -20.40
C LYS A 910 1.15 31.64 -20.49
N GLN A 911 1.42 32.30 -19.35
CA GLN A 911 2.18 33.56 -19.28
C GLN A 911 3.66 33.38 -19.68
N PHE A 912 4.30 32.31 -19.25
CA PHE A 912 5.71 32.01 -19.54
C PHE A 912 5.91 31.16 -20.81
N HIS A 913 4.82 30.87 -21.55
CA HIS A 913 4.84 30.13 -22.82
C HIS A 913 5.57 28.76 -22.76
N LEU A 914 5.48 28.08 -21.61
CA LEU A 914 6.28 26.87 -21.31
C LEU A 914 6.03 25.70 -22.28
N VAL A 915 4.90 25.72 -23.00
CA VAL A 915 4.43 24.64 -23.89
C VAL A 915 4.88 24.80 -25.35
N ARG A 916 5.45 25.95 -25.76
CA ARG A 916 5.79 26.19 -27.19
C ARG A 916 6.78 25.20 -27.79
N LYS A 917 7.63 24.55 -26.99
CA LYS A 917 8.57 23.52 -27.48
C LYS A 917 7.87 22.20 -27.85
N SER A 918 6.74 21.90 -27.21
CA SER A 918 5.97 20.68 -27.41
C SER A 918 5.27 20.64 -28.77
N GLU A 919 4.91 21.79 -29.35
CA GLU A 919 4.23 21.86 -30.66
C GLU A 919 5.06 21.23 -31.81
N PHE A 920 6.38 21.40 -31.80
CA PHE A 920 7.27 20.75 -32.78
C PHE A 920 7.33 19.24 -32.58
N ARG A 921 7.44 18.80 -31.33
CA ARG A 921 7.55 17.39 -30.94
C ARG A 921 6.24 16.63 -31.21
N ALA A 922 5.10 17.28 -30.96
CA ALA A 922 3.77 16.76 -31.27
C ALA A 922 3.57 16.48 -32.77
N LYS A 923 4.10 17.33 -33.68
CA LYS A 923 4.07 17.07 -35.14
C LYS A 923 4.93 15.86 -35.56
N LEU A 924 5.89 15.45 -34.74
CA LEU A 924 6.65 14.21 -34.91
C LEU A 924 5.96 12.99 -34.27
N GLY A 925 4.77 13.17 -33.68
CA GLY A 925 3.98 12.12 -33.04
C GLY A 925 4.31 11.89 -31.56
N ALA A 926 4.86 12.90 -30.87
CA ALA A 926 5.15 12.79 -29.44
C ALA A 926 3.88 12.74 -28.58
N GLN A 927 3.92 11.93 -27.53
CA GLN A 927 2.87 11.74 -26.52
C GLN A 927 3.47 11.93 -25.13
N ASP A 928 2.69 12.49 -24.22
CA ASP A 928 3.09 12.78 -22.84
C ASP A 928 3.06 11.50 -21.98
N ASP A 929 4.23 11.07 -21.47
CA ASP A 929 4.35 10.02 -20.44
C ASP A 929 4.55 10.70 -19.05
N PRO A 930 3.55 10.69 -18.14
CA PRO A 930 3.56 11.55 -16.95
C PRO A 930 4.70 11.29 -15.95
N LEU A 931 5.41 12.36 -15.58
CA LEU A 931 6.44 12.37 -14.54
C LEU A 931 5.99 13.16 -13.31
N TYR A 932 6.49 12.78 -12.14
CA TYR A 932 6.03 13.31 -10.86
C TYR A 932 7.12 14.04 -10.07
N ILE A 933 6.67 15.05 -9.32
CA ILE A 933 7.40 15.70 -8.23
C ILE A 933 6.84 15.15 -6.93
N ALA A 934 7.67 14.49 -6.12
CA ALA A 934 7.27 13.87 -4.86
C ALA A 934 8.10 14.37 -3.67
N TYR A 935 7.46 14.65 -2.54
CA TYR A 935 8.11 15.22 -1.36
C TYR A 935 7.48 14.72 -0.05
N PRO A 936 8.27 14.63 1.05
CA PRO A 936 7.75 14.25 2.36
C PRO A 936 6.65 15.22 2.85
N PRO A 937 5.75 14.79 3.75
CA PRO A 937 4.85 15.71 4.45
C PRO A 937 5.62 16.90 5.07
N HIS A 938 5.13 18.12 4.81
CA HIS A 938 5.80 19.38 5.19
C HIS A 938 7.19 19.62 4.54
N GLY A 939 7.57 18.83 3.52
CA GLY A 939 8.85 18.95 2.80
C GLY A 939 8.93 20.10 1.82
N LEU A 940 7.84 20.44 1.11
CA LEU A 940 7.84 21.49 0.09
C LEU A 940 7.38 22.85 0.67
N GLY A 941 8.31 23.56 1.31
CA GLY A 941 8.16 24.98 1.66
C GLY A 941 8.76 25.92 0.61
N SER A 942 8.69 27.24 0.83
CA SER A 942 9.24 28.25 -0.11
C SER A 942 10.74 28.05 -0.44
N LYS A 943 11.54 27.58 0.52
CA LYS A 943 12.94 27.18 0.28
C LYS A 943 13.07 25.93 -0.61
N GLY A 944 12.16 24.96 -0.48
CA GLY A 944 12.13 23.76 -1.32
C GLY A 944 11.71 24.08 -2.75
N ILE A 945 10.72 24.97 -2.93
CA ILE A 945 10.35 25.49 -4.25
C ILE A 945 11.54 26.20 -4.90
N ARG A 946 12.25 27.05 -4.15
CA ARG A 946 13.48 27.72 -4.65
C ARG A 946 14.59 26.72 -5.00
N ALA A 947 14.72 25.61 -4.26
CA ALA A 947 15.68 24.56 -4.61
C ALA A 947 15.33 23.85 -5.93
N VAL A 948 14.04 23.66 -6.23
CA VAL A 948 13.58 23.11 -7.52
C VAL A 948 13.79 24.11 -8.65
N LEU A 949 13.52 25.41 -8.43
CA LEU A 949 13.76 26.45 -9.44
C LEU A 949 15.26 26.57 -9.77
N HIS A 950 16.13 26.68 -8.76
CA HIS A 950 17.58 26.76 -8.94
C HIS A 950 18.19 25.47 -9.56
N PHE A 951 17.53 24.32 -9.46
CA PHE A 951 17.96 23.10 -10.17
C PHE A 951 17.77 23.21 -11.70
N PHE A 952 16.87 24.10 -12.14
CA PHE A 952 16.53 24.34 -13.54
C PHE A 952 17.09 25.67 -14.10
N GLU A 953 17.60 26.55 -13.24
CA GLU A 953 18.29 27.78 -13.62
C GLU A 953 19.76 27.48 -13.98
N ASP A 954 20.17 27.96 -15.15
CA ASP A 954 21.55 27.99 -15.70
C ASP A 954 21.90 29.45 -16.04
#